data_AF-A0A2V9CA17-F1
#
_entry.id   AF-A0A2V9CA17-F1
#
_cell.length_a   1.000
_cell.length_b   1.000
_cell.length_c   1.000
_cell.angle_alpha   90.00
_cell.angle_beta   90.00
_cell.angle_gamma   90.00
#
_symmetry.space_group_name_H-M   'P 1'
#
loop_
_entity.id
_entity.type
_entity.pdbx_description
1 polymer ?
#
loop_
_entity_poly.entity_id
_entity_poly.type
_entity_poly.pdbx_seq_one_letter_code
_entity_poly.pdbx_strand_id
1 'polypeptide(L)'
;MSSVSWLHLTDLHVGMHGQDWLLPNLKELLFEDLRRLHDHAGPWDFVVFSGDVAQTGAHQEFDKATEVLRDLWAHLKILGSTPCLIVTPGNHDLVRPLTKDPALRAMLHWYEDSQVREEFWSSAGNPYRQLIAGAFENFGRWHDALAIPKPSGFSAGILPGDSSCLIEKNGIRVGLVSLNSSFLQLTEGQYEERLELDVRQLVSACGGDHVKWASGLDAVLLVTHHPREWLHPSAQARFDSDVYPPRRFFVHFCGHLHEAAALNLSTGGAGLRRLRQGPSLFGLKYWGDKQERIHGYSAGQLSLTPSEIAETIWPRLARLGYAGHLRLVADQGYDLNQNDAVIWTYPRRSGSDVEQGIPDEDPNVNVLSRTDSDSQSAGVSLLEEVSEHNARAALDRVPRMQLEVEPHHRRIRRLEQATCEEHLEGGRCVWVLSDWGLGTDSFVASVILSLAERNRLRDLDAFAIQCDDASTIESFRGQVHRQLGLPLQQLLSLAVSLSQCVLVVENVTTDLLSDKLPDSGTTFDDVIRSILDYCPQIRIILTARSVPVSRFPYVTLKALELPDVRTYVLHHRQGGEKLAGADAVDTLYRRSTGLPPHLDRLLESLRYVDISELGDSEYNWFKSFSWPMQIPLQLKTMLDRW
;
A
#
# COMPACT_ATOMS: atom_id res chain seq x y z
N MET A 1 17.02 -24.83 -24.01
CA MET A 1 16.55 -23.74 -23.13
C MET A 1 17.20 -24.00 -21.79
N SER A 2 18.01 -23.06 -21.32
CA SER A 2 18.58 -23.15 -19.96
C SER A 2 17.63 -22.42 -19.02
N SER A 3 17.53 -22.85 -17.77
CA SER A 3 16.74 -22.16 -16.76
C SER A 3 17.39 -22.15 -15.39
N VAL A 4 17.03 -21.15 -14.59
CA VAL A 4 17.34 -21.06 -13.17
C VAL A 4 16.05 -20.80 -12.40
N SER A 5 15.76 -21.63 -11.40
CA SER A 5 14.54 -21.59 -10.60
C SER A 5 14.82 -21.08 -9.18
N TRP A 6 13.84 -20.42 -8.59
CA TRP A 6 13.98 -19.77 -7.29
C TRP A 6 12.74 -19.86 -6.41
N LEU A 7 12.94 -19.67 -5.11
CA LEU A 7 11.90 -19.40 -4.12
C LEU A 7 12.12 -18.01 -3.52
N HIS A 8 11.05 -17.26 -3.30
CA HIS A 8 11.06 -15.98 -2.61
C HIS A 8 10.20 -16.08 -1.36
N LEU A 9 10.86 -15.96 -0.21
CA LEU A 9 10.31 -15.99 1.13
C LEU A 9 10.55 -14.63 1.80
N THR A 10 9.69 -14.25 2.72
CA THR A 10 9.82 -13.01 3.49
C THR A 10 8.97 -13.09 4.76
N ASP A 11 9.27 -12.27 5.76
CA ASP A 11 8.39 -12.04 6.92
C ASP A 11 8.00 -13.34 7.63
N LEU A 12 8.99 -14.08 8.15
CA LEU A 12 8.77 -15.27 8.99
C LEU A 12 8.52 -14.89 10.45
N HIS A 13 9.06 -13.75 10.91
CA HIS A 13 8.80 -13.17 12.24
C HIS A 13 8.98 -14.18 13.39
N VAL A 14 10.09 -14.92 13.40
CA VAL A 14 10.36 -15.89 14.47
C VAL A 14 10.44 -15.16 15.81
N GLY A 15 9.66 -15.61 16.79
CA GLY A 15 9.55 -14.97 18.10
C GLY A 15 8.23 -14.21 18.32
N MET A 16 7.36 -14.13 17.32
CA MET A 16 6.05 -13.49 17.47
C MET A 16 5.19 -14.19 18.54
N HIS A 17 4.88 -13.47 19.61
CA HIS A 17 4.11 -13.98 20.74
C HIS A 17 2.71 -14.45 20.33
N GLY A 18 2.26 -15.57 20.92
CA GLY A 18 0.91 -16.11 20.71
C GLY A 18 0.74 -16.95 19.44
N GLN A 19 1.82 -17.21 18.70
CA GLN A 19 1.78 -17.92 17.42
C GLN A 19 2.73 -19.13 17.28
N ASP A 20 3.57 -19.41 18.27
CA ASP A 20 4.50 -20.56 18.25
C ASP A 20 3.80 -21.90 17.96
N TRP A 21 2.55 -22.05 18.42
CA TRP A 21 1.74 -23.26 18.21
C TRP A 21 1.25 -23.45 16.76
N LEU A 22 1.27 -22.39 15.94
CA LEU A 22 0.85 -22.44 14.53
C LEU A 22 1.97 -22.89 13.60
N LEU A 23 3.22 -22.60 13.96
CA LEU A 23 4.39 -22.81 13.11
C LEU A 23 4.53 -24.27 12.62
N PRO A 24 4.31 -25.32 13.45
CA PRO A 24 4.37 -26.70 12.96
C PRO A 24 3.35 -26.99 11.86
N ASN A 25 2.10 -26.52 12.01
CA ASN A 25 1.05 -26.74 11.03
C ASN A 25 1.35 -26.00 9.73
N LEU A 26 1.78 -24.74 9.82
CA LEU A 26 2.09 -23.96 8.62
C LEU A 26 3.30 -24.51 7.87
N LYS A 27 4.31 -24.99 8.59
CA LYS A 27 5.47 -25.67 8.02
C LYS A 27 5.05 -26.92 7.23
N GLU A 28 4.16 -27.74 7.77
CA GLU A 28 3.62 -28.90 7.04
C GLU A 28 2.84 -28.48 5.78
N LEU A 29 2.03 -27.42 5.86
CA LEU A 29 1.31 -26.88 4.69
C LEU A 29 2.29 -26.39 3.61
N LEU A 30 3.36 -25.69 4.01
CA LEU A 30 4.42 -25.25 3.10
C LEU A 30 5.09 -26.44 2.44
N PHE A 31 5.44 -27.48 3.21
CA PHE A 31 6.14 -28.66 2.70
C PHE A 31 5.28 -29.48 1.75
N GLU A 32 3.98 -29.65 2.04
CA GLU A 32 3.03 -30.28 1.14
C GLU A 32 2.91 -29.50 -0.17
N ASP A 33 2.81 -28.17 -0.09
CA ASP A 33 2.67 -27.33 -1.27
C ASP A 33 3.94 -27.33 -2.13
N LEU A 34 5.11 -27.19 -1.53
CA LEU A 34 6.40 -27.33 -2.22
C LEU A 34 6.52 -28.68 -2.92
N ARG A 35 6.08 -29.77 -2.27
CA ARG A 35 6.10 -31.10 -2.91
C ARG A 35 5.26 -31.13 -4.19
N ARG A 36 4.06 -30.54 -4.17
CA ARG A 36 3.19 -30.46 -5.36
C ARG A 36 3.77 -29.54 -6.42
N LEU A 37 4.34 -28.41 -6.01
CA LEU A 37 4.85 -27.39 -6.93
C LEU A 37 6.18 -27.79 -7.57
N HIS A 38 6.96 -28.65 -6.91
CA HIS A 38 8.28 -29.08 -7.37
C HIS A 38 8.26 -29.70 -8.78
N ASP A 39 7.19 -30.41 -9.15
CA ASP A 39 7.06 -31.03 -10.48
C ASP A 39 6.99 -29.99 -11.62
N HIS A 40 6.63 -28.74 -11.32
CA HIS A 40 6.44 -27.67 -12.29
C HIS A 40 7.45 -26.53 -12.15
N ALA A 41 7.82 -26.17 -10.93
CA ALA A 41 8.71 -25.04 -10.63
C ALA A 41 10.11 -25.47 -10.14
N GLY A 42 10.26 -26.73 -9.74
CA GLY A 42 11.51 -27.31 -9.25
C GLY A 42 12.36 -27.94 -10.36
N PRO A 43 13.59 -28.38 -10.04
CA PRO A 43 14.29 -28.14 -8.78
C PRO A 43 14.69 -26.66 -8.64
N TRP A 44 14.68 -26.15 -7.40
CA TRP A 44 15.06 -24.76 -7.10
C TRP A 44 16.57 -24.61 -6.86
N ASP A 45 17.14 -23.54 -7.40
CA ASP A 45 18.58 -23.26 -7.41
C ASP A 45 19.00 -22.24 -6.36
N PHE A 46 18.11 -21.33 -6.00
CA PHE A 46 18.34 -20.37 -4.93
C PHE A 46 17.03 -20.00 -4.20
N VAL A 47 17.18 -19.55 -2.97
CA VAL A 47 16.11 -18.98 -2.15
C VAL A 47 16.49 -17.55 -1.80
N VAL A 48 15.63 -16.60 -2.13
CA VAL A 48 15.68 -15.22 -1.67
C VAL A 48 14.83 -15.11 -0.41
N PHE A 49 15.41 -14.58 0.66
CA PHE A 49 14.71 -14.23 1.88
C PHE A 49 14.80 -12.71 2.08
N SER A 50 13.73 -11.98 1.80
CA SER A 50 13.73 -10.51 1.75
C SER A 50 13.33 -9.84 3.07
N GLY A 51 13.94 -10.26 4.17
CA GLY A 51 13.81 -9.62 5.49
C GLY A 51 12.76 -10.20 6.42
N ASP A 52 12.82 -9.70 7.66
CA ASP A 52 11.97 -10.07 8.79
C ASP A 52 12.00 -11.58 9.05
N VAL A 53 13.22 -12.11 9.22
CA VAL A 53 13.45 -13.49 9.67
C VAL A 53 13.07 -13.62 11.14
N ALA A 54 13.52 -12.67 11.95
CA ALA A 54 13.24 -12.56 13.38
C ALA A 54 12.13 -11.53 13.65
N GLN A 55 11.67 -11.45 14.90
CA GLN A 55 10.62 -10.50 15.33
C GLN A 55 11.21 -9.24 16.00
N THR A 56 12.33 -9.37 16.71
CA THR A 56 12.97 -8.30 17.49
C THR A 56 14.49 -8.25 17.32
N GLY A 57 15.04 -9.09 16.45
CA GLY A 57 16.48 -9.24 16.22
C GLY A 57 17.21 -9.94 17.38
N ALA A 58 16.49 -10.60 18.29
CA ALA A 58 17.11 -11.29 19.41
C ALA A 58 17.83 -12.57 18.95
N HIS A 59 18.98 -12.88 19.57
CA HIS A 59 19.76 -14.06 19.16
C HIS A 59 18.98 -15.37 19.25
N GLN A 60 18.09 -15.53 20.24
CA GLN A 60 17.27 -16.74 20.38
C GLN A 60 16.25 -16.91 19.25
N GLU A 61 15.80 -15.79 18.64
CA GLU A 61 14.90 -15.83 17.48
C GLU A 61 15.63 -16.36 16.26
N PHE A 62 16.88 -15.93 16.06
CA PHE A 62 17.75 -16.43 15.01
C PHE A 62 18.13 -17.91 15.18
N ASP A 63 18.38 -18.36 16.42
CA ASP A 63 18.61 -19.79 16.71
C ASP A 63 17.42 -20.65 16.27
N LYS A 64 16.19 -20.22 16.61
CA LYS A 64 14.95 -20.88 16.16
C LYS A 64 14.77 -20.79 14.65
N ALA A 65 15.09 -19.64 14.03
CA ALA A 65 15.04 -19.49 12.58
C ALA A 65 15.98 -20.48 11.87
N THR A 66 17.17 -20.73 12.44
CA THR A 66 18.09 -21.76 11.93
C THR A 66 17.45 -23.16 11.94
N GLU A 67 16.66 -23.51 12.95
CA GLU A 67 15.94 -24.79 12.99
C GLU A 67 14.90 -24.88 11.87
N VAL A 68 14.08 -23.82 11.70
CA VAL A 68 13.07 -23.75 10.64
C VAL A 68 13.71 -23.87 9.25
N LEU A 69 14.77 -23.10 8.99
CA LEU A 69 15.49 -23.15 7.72
C LEU A 69 16.20 -24.49 7.51
N ARG A 70 16.78 -25.10 8.56
CA ARG A 70 17.39 -26.43 8.45
C ARG A 70 16.38 -27.47 7.99
N ASP A 71 15.18 -27.44 8.56
CA ASP A 71 14.11 -28.37 8.19
C ASP A 71 13.60 -28.11 6.77
N LEU A 72 13.46 -26.84 6.38
CA LEU A 72 13.10 -26.47 5.01
C LEU A 72 14.16 -26.97 4.01
N TRP A 73 15.45 -26.75 4.27
CA TRP A 73 16.52 -27.23 3.39
C TRP A 73 16.60 -28.75 3.33
N ALA A 74 16.36 -29.44 4.44
CA ALA A 74 16.27 -30.90 4.45
C ALA A 74 15.11 -31.38 3.56
N HIS A 75 13.95 -30.74 3.62
CA HIS A 75 12.80 -31.04 2.78
C HIS A 75 13.09 -30.75 1.30
N LEU A 76 13.65 -29.59 0.97
CA LEU A 76 14.06 -29.24 -0.40
C LEU A 76 15.04 -30.27 -0.98
N LYS A 77 15.99 -30.74 -0.16
CA LYS A 77 16.95 -31.79 -0.54
C LYS A 77 16.26 -33.12 -0.84
N ILE A 78 15.24 -33.50 -0.08
CA ILE A 78 14.42 -34.70 -0.34
C ILE A 78 13.72 -34.60 -1.71
N LEU A 79 13.25 -33.41 -2.07
CA LEU A 79 12.64 -33.16 -3.38
C LEU A 79 13.66 -33.17 -4.52
N GLY A 80 14.97 -33.08 -4.23
CA GLY A 80 16.05 -33.03 -5.22
C GLY A 80 16.57 -31.61 -5.49
N SER A 81 16.19 -30.63 -4.68
CA SER A 81 16.69 -29.25 -4.75
C SER A 81 17.79 -29.01 -3.70
N THR A 82 18.88 -28.37 -4.09
CA THR A 82 19.95 -27.95 -3.17
C THR A 82 20.25 -26.46 -3.33
N PRO A 83 19.27 -25.59 -3.06
CA PRO A 83 19.43 -24.17 -3.35
C PRO A 83 20.39 -23.51 -2.37
N CYS A 84 21.02 -22.44 -2.83
CA CYS A 84 21.72 -21.51 -1.96
C CYS A 84 20.78 -20.43 -1.40
N LEU A 85 21.14 -19.83 -0.27
CA LEU A 85 20.35 -18.80 0.41
C LEU A 85 20.96 -17.41 0.18
N ILE A 86 20.11 -16.46 -0.19
CA ILE A 86 20.35 -15.03 -0.16
C ILE A 86 19.39 -14.42 0.85
N VAL A 87 19.91 -13.72 1.86
CA VAL A 87 19.08 -13.10 2.90
C VAL A 87 19.43 -11.62 3.04
N THR A 88 18.40 -10.78 2.97
CA THR A 88 18.47 -9.34 3.25
C THR A 88 17.77 -9.09 4.58
N PRO A 89 18.28 -8.25 5.49
CA PRO A 89 17.60 -7.97 6.75
C PRO A 89 16.40 -7.04 6.58
N GLY A 90 15.35 -7.29 7.36
CA GLY A 90 14.20 -6.41 7.53
C GLY A 90 14.28 -5.55 8.80
N ASN A 91 13.23 -4.78 9.08
CA ASN A 91 13.20 -3.90 10.25
C ASN A 91 12.93 -4.64 11.57
N HIS A 92 12.57 -5.92 11.51
CA HIS A 92 12.46 -6.80 12.67
C HIS A 92 13.74 -7.62 12.94
N ASP A 93 14.72 -7.58 12.03
CA ASP A 93 16.01 -8.28 12.18
C ASP A 93 17.06 -7.48 12.98
N LEU A 94 16.67 -6.37 13.59
CA LEU A 94 17.55 -5.49 14.37
C LEU A 94 17.13 -5.39 15.82
N VAL A 95 18.11 -5.33 16.71
CA VAL A 95 17.88 -4.95 18.11
C VAL A 95 17.80 -3.43 18.17
N ARG A 96 16.61 -2.91 18.51
CA ARG A 96 16.39 -1.46 18.58
C ARG A 96 17.32 -0.82 19.62
N PRO A 97 18.11 0.21 19.26
CA PRO A 97 18.98 0.89 20.20
C PRO A 97 18.21 1.60 21.32
N LEU A 98 18.91 1.94 22.41
CA LEU A 98 18.31 2.69 23.52
C LEU A 98 17.93 4.11 23.07
N THR A 99 16.71 4.55 23.39
CA THR A 99 16.17 5.88 23.03
C THR A 99 16.99 7.09 23.55
N LYS A 100 17.91 6.85 24.49
CA LYS A 100 18.82 7.86 25.04
C LYS A 100 20.17 7.94 24.31
N ASP A 101 20.43 7.06 23.34
CA ASP A 101 21.66 7.08 22.56
C ASP A 101 21.76 8.39 21.75
N PRO A 102 22.84 9.17 21.89
CA PRO A 102 23.00 10.43 21.16
C PRO A 102 23.14 10.24 19.65
N ALA A 103 23.77 9.15 19.19
CA ALA A 103 23.88 8.84 17.77
C ALA A 103 22.50 8.54 17.17
N LEU A 104 21.65 7.81 17.91
CA LEU A 104 20.26 7.56 17.50
C LEU A 104 19.48 8.87 17.37
N ARG A 105 19.60 9.78 18.35
CA ARG A 105 18.87 11.07 18.30
C ARG A 105 19.25 11.92 17.10
N ALA A 106 20.53 11.96 16.73
CA ALA A 106 20.98 12.63 15.52
C ALA A 106 20.44 11.93 14.25
N MET A 107 20.49 10.60 14.22
CA MET A 107 20.00 9.78 13.11
C MET A 107 18.50 9.92 12.83
N LEU A 108 17.68 10.24 13.85
CA LEU A 108 16.26 10.56 13.66
C LEU A 108 16.01 11.84 12.85
N HIS A 109 17.02 12.69 12.70
CA HIS A 109 16.98 13.91 11.89
C HIS A 109 17.66 13.72 10.53
N TRP A 110 17.65 12.50 9.99
CA TRP A 110 18.34 12.13 8.75
C TRP A 110 18.02 13.07 7.59
N TYR A 111 16.77 13.52 7.44
CA TYR A 111 16.38 14.40 6.32
C TYR A 111 16.54 15.88 6.62
N GLU A 112 16.47 16.28 7.89
CA GLU A 112 16.58 17.65 8.36
C GLU A 112 18.03 18.14 8.49
N ASP A 113 18.98 17.25 8.79
CA ASP A 113 20.38 17.58 8.99
C ASP A 113 21.29 16.87 7.96
N SER A 114 21.79 17.63 6.98
CA SER A 114 22.69 17.08 5.96
C SER A 114 24.05 16.65 6.52
N GLN A 115 24.51 17.23 7.63
CA GLN A 115 25.80 16.87 8.24
C GLN A 115 25.77 15.45 8.79
N VAL A 116 24.64 15.02 9.37
CA VAL A 116 24.44 13.64 9.84
C VAL A 116 24.61 12.66 8.68
N ARG A 117 24.02 12.96 7.51
CA ARG A 117 24.14 12.11 6.31
C ARG A 117 25.57 12.08 5.78
N GLU A 118 26.21 13.24 5.64
CA GLU A 118 27.58 13.36 5.15
C GLU A 118 28.56 12.61 6.07
N GLU A 119 28.44 12.79 7.38
CA GLU A 119 29.26 12.09 8.36
C GLU A 119 29.02 10.58 8.29
N PHE A 120 27.75 10.12 8.25
CA PHE A 120 27.39 8.70 8.16
C PHE A 120 28.12 7.99 7.02
N TRP A 121 28.14 8.60 5.82
CA TRP A 121 28.79 8.01 4.64
C TRP A 121 30.31 8.21 4.56
N SER A 122 30.90 9.01 5.43
CA SER A 122 32.33 9.37 5.36
C SER A 122 33.29 8.28 5.83
N SER A 123 32.93 7.50 6.87
CA SER A 123 33.83 6.54 7.50
C SER A 123 33.07 5.45 8.25
N ALA A 124 33.50 4.20 8.10
CA ALA A 124 32.91 3.07 8.82
C ALA A 124 33.03 3.17 10.36
N GLY A 125 33.98 3.96 10.87
CA GLY A 125 34.26 4.09 12.30
C GLY A 125 33.46 5.17 13.03
N ASN A 126 32.61 5.95 12.34
CA ASN A 126 31.83 6.99 13.00
C ASN A 126 30.73 6.40 13.91
N PRO A 127 30.22 7.16 14.90
CA PRO A 127 29.22 6.67 15.85
C PRO A 127 27.93 6.19 15.18
N TYR A 128 27.49 6.84 14.10
CA TYR A 128 26.25 6.47 13.40
C TYR A 128 26.38 5.10 12.71
N ARG A 129 27.53 4.84 12.07
CA ARG A 129 27.84 3.56 11.42
C ARG A 129 28.03 2.43 12.44
N GLN A 130 28.63 2.72 13.59
CA GLN A 130 28.73 1.78 14.70
C GLN A 130 27.36 1.45 15.31
N LEU A 131 26.46 2.44 15.42
CA LEU A 131 25.08 2.22 15.87
C LEU A 131 24.35 1.23 14.96
N ILE A 132 24.43 1.39 13.64
CA ILE A 132 23.81 0.45 12.68
C ILE A 132 24.45 -0.93 12.77
N ALA A 133 25.78 -1.00 12.82
CA ALA A 133 26.49 -2.28 12.95
C ALA A 133 26.10 -3.04 14.22
N GLY A 134 25.95 -2.32 15.35
CA GLY A 134 25.50 -2.89 16.62
C GLY A 134 24.05 -3.35 16.57
N ALA A 135 23.14 -2.58 15.95
CA ALA A 135 21.73 -2.92 15.85
C ALA A 135 21.50 -4.24 15.08
N PHE A 136 22.27 -4.48 14.01
CA PHE A 136 22.18 -5.70 13.19
C PHE A 136 23.23 -6.76 13.55
N GLU A 137 23.93 -6.65 14.68
CA GLU A 137 25.04 -7.56 15.02
C GLU A 137 24.57 -9.02 15.10
N ASN A 138 23.40 -9.26 15.70
CA ASN A 138 22.84 -10.61 15.82
C ASN A 138 22.51 -11.21 14.44
N PHE A 139 21.90 -10.43 13.56
CA PHE A 139 21.61 -10.83 12.18
C PHE A 139 22.91 -11.19 11.43
N GLY A 140 23.93 -10.33 11.50
CA GLY A 140 25.21 -10.56 10.82
C GLY A 140 25.91 -11.83 11.31
N ARG A 141 26.03 -12.00 12.64
CA ARG A 141 26.63 -13.20 13.24
C ARG A 141 25.87 -14.48 12.86
N TRP A 142 24.54 -14.42 12.91
CA TRP A 142 23.69 -15.54 12.52
C TRP A 142 23.88 -15.90 11.04
N HIS A 143 23.81 -14.92 10.15
CA HIS A 143 23.98 -15.13 8.72
C HIS A 143 25.33 -15.78 8.43
N ASP A 144 26.43 -15.29 9.03
CA ASP A 144 27.78 -15.84 8.83
C ASP A 144 27.93 -17.27 9.36
N ALA A 145 27.31 -17.60 10.50
CA ALA A 145 27.36 -18.93 11.10
C ALA A 145 26.39 -19.95 10.46
N LEU A 146 25.45 -19.51 9.63
CA LEU A 146 24.40 -20.35 9.07
C LEU A 146 24.99 -21.42 8.13
N ALA A 147 24.82 -22.69 8.51
CA ALA A 147 25.28 -23.85 7.75
C ALA A 147 24.37 -24.21 6.57
N ILE A 148 23.99 -23.21 5.78
CA ILE A 148 23.21 -23.32 4.55
C ILE A 148 24.08 -22.83 3.38
N PRO A 149 24.05 -23.50 2.21
CA PRO A 149 24.87 -23.07 1.08
C PRO A 149 24.62 -21.60 0.73
N LYS A 150 25.68 -20.81 0.56
CA LYS A 150 25.62 -19.44 0.06
C LYS A 150 26.10 -19.41 -1.40
N PRO A 151 25.62 -18.45 -2.21
CA PRO A 151 26.09 -18.30 -3.59
C PRO A 151 27.60 -18.05 -3.69
N SER A 152 28.15 -18.32 -4.86
CA SER A 152 29.53 -17.98 -5.18
C SER A 152 29.72 -16.46 -5.35
N GLY A 153 30.96 -15.99 -5.30
CA GLY A 153 31.28 -14.58 -5.58
C GLY A 153 30.66 -13.59 -4.59
N PHE A 154 30.39 -14.03 -3.36
CA PHE A 154 29.82 -13.18 -2.31
C PHE A 154 30.77 -12.03 -1.95
N SER A 155 30.26 -10.81 -2.03
CA SER A 155 30.94 -9.57 -1.67
C SER A 155 30.05 -8.76 -0.74
N ALA A 156 30.53 -8.45 0.47
CA ALA A 156 29.79 -7.60 1.40
C ALA A 156 29.86 -6.12 0.99
N GLY A 157 28.76 -5.40 1.21
CA GLY A 157 28.67 -3.95 0.98
C GLY A 157 28.97 -3.14 2.24
N ILE A 158 28.48 -1.90 2.26
CA ILE A 158 28.80 -0.99 3.37
C ILE A 158 27.98 -1.38 4.60
N LEU A 159 26.66 -1.55 4.50
CA LEU A 159 25.80 -1.82 5.65
C LEU A 159 25.63 -3.33 5.93
N PRO A 160 25.31 -3.74 7.18
CA PRO A 160 24.94 -5.12 7.46
C PRO A 160 23.82 -5.59 6.53
N GLY A 161 24.03 -6.71 5.83
CA GLY A 161 23.10 -7.25 4.84
C GLY A 161 23.28 -6.72 3.42
N ASP A 162 24.00 -5.61 3.22
CA ASP A 162 24.41 -5.22 1.86
C ASP A 162 25.35 -6.29 1.30
N SER A 163 25.05 -6.83 0.13
CA SER A 163 25.92 -7.79 -0.54
C SER A 163 25.65 -7.92 -2.03
N SER A 164 26.62 -8.44 -2.76
CA SER A 164 26.41 -8.94 -4.12
C SER A 164 26.94 -10.37 -4.26
N CYS A 165 26.34 -11.16 -5.14
CA CYS A 165 26.76 -12.53 -5.38
C CYS A 165 26.31 -13.04 -6.76
N LEU A 166 26.75 -14.26 -7.11
CA LEU A 166 26.54 -14.85 -8.43
C LEU A 166 25.98 -16.27 -8.35
N ILE A 167 24.94 -16.51 -9.16
CA ILE A 167 24.39 -17.82 -9.47
C ILE A 167 24.79 -18.20 -10.91
N GLU A 168 25.50 -19.31 -11.06
CA GLU A 168 25.83 -19.88 -12.37
C GLU A 168 25.22 -21.28 -12.52
N LYS A 169 24.40 -21.46 -13.57
CA LYS A 169 23.79 -22.76 -13.88
C LYS A 169 23.63 -22.93 -15.39
N ASN A 170 24.18 -24.01 -15.95
CA ASN A 170 24.04 -24.36 -17.37
C ASN A 170 24.33 -23.19 -18.33
N GLY A 171 25.36 -22.40 -18.00
CA GLY A 171 25.77 -21.22 -18.77
C GLY A 171 24.96 -19.94 -18.51
N ILE A 172 23.90 -19.98 -17.69
CA ILE A 172 23.20 -18.78 -17.22
C ILE A 172 23.97 -18.18 -16.05
N ARG A 173 24.17 -16.86 -16.08
CA ARG A 173 24.84 -16.09 -15.03
C ARG A 173 23.89 -15.02 -14.49
N VAL A 174 23.39 -15.21 -13.27
CA VAL A 174 22.49 -14.26 -12.59
C VAL A 174 23.20 -13.61 -11.42
N GLY A 175 23.31 -12.29 -11.46
CA GLY A 175 23.78 -11.50 -10.33
C GLY A 175 22.65 -11.23 -9.35
N LEU A 176 22.94 -11.23 -8.06
CA LEU A 176 22.03 -10.73 -7.04
C LEU A 176 22.71 -9.64 -6.25
N VAL A 177 21.97 -8.58 -5.95
CA VAL A 177 22.38 -7.50 -5.06
C VAL A 177 21.35 -7.37 -3.94
N SER A 178 21.79 -7.53 -2.70
CA SER A 178 20.99 -7.30 -1.50
C SER A 178 21.36 -5.93 -0.92
N LEU A 179 20.39 -5.07 -0.63
CA LEU A 179 20.62 -3.78 0.02
C LEU A 179 19.73 -3.66 1.26
N ASN A 180 20.32 -3.30 2.39
CA ASN A 180 19.60 -3.08 3.64
C ASN A 180 18.81 -1.77 3.55
N SER A 181 17.50 -1.89 3.31
CA SER A 181 16.54 -0.79 3.30
C SER A 181 16.03 -0.39 4.69
N SER A 182 16.43 -1.11 5.74
CA SER A 182 15.85 -1.03 7.08
C SER A 182 16.76 -0.26 8.05
N PHE A 183 17.93 0.19 7.61
CA PHE A 183 18.96 0.75 8.48
C PHE A 183 18.53 2.05 9.21
N LEU A 184 17.54 2.78 8.70
CA LEU A 184 16.99 3.98 9.38
C LEU A 184 15.82 3.67 10.32
N GLN A 185 15.23 2.47 10.29
CA GLN A 185 14.06 2.11 11.11
C GLN A 185 14.45 1.64 12.52
N LEU A 186 15.20 2.48 13.22
CA LEU A 186 15.82 2.15 14.51
C LEU A 186 14.84 2.23 15.69
N THR A 187 13.67 2.85 15.51
CA THR A 187 12.61 2.91 16.54
C THR A 187 11.28 2.38 16.02
N GLU A 188 10.36 2.12 16.92
CA GLU A 188 8.97 1.87 16.55
C GLU A 188 8.32 3.13 15.95
N GLY A 189 7.23 2.96 15.21
CA GLY A 189 6.46 4.04 14.61
C GLY A 189 6.26 3.88 13.10
N GLN A 190 5.67 4.91 12.49
CA GLN A 190 5.42 4.97 11.05
C GLN A 190 6.65 5.48 10.31
N TYR A 191 7.12 4.68 9.35
CA TYR A 191 8.32 4.92 8.55
C TYR A 191 8.07 4.94 7.04
N GLU A 192 6.82 4.82 6.61
CA GLU A 192 6.42 5.08 5.23
C GLU A 192 6.90 6.49 4.83
N GLU A 193 7.51 6.59 3.64
CA GLU A 193 8.17 7.80 3.15
C GLU A 193 9.28 8.39 4.04
N ARG A 194 9.97 7.56 4.86
CA ARG A 194 11.05 8.03 5.75
C ARG A 194 12.34 7.24 5.66
N LEU A 195 12.40 6.21 4.82
CA LEU A 195 13.59 5.37 4.67
C LEU A 195 14.50 5.86 3.55
N GLU A 196 15.71 5.34 3.51
CA GLU A 196 16.74 5.67 2.52
C GLU A 196 17.28 4.39 1.88
N LEU A 197 17.63 4.50 0.59
CA LEU A 197 18.55 3.60 -0.09
C LEU A 197 19.51 4.47 -0.92
N ASP A 198 20.80 4.36 -0.64
CA ASP A 198 21.82 5.19 -1.28
C ASP A 198 22.65 4.38 -2.28
N VAL A 199 22.99 4.99 -3.43
CA VAL A 199 23.83 4.37 -4.46
C VAL A 199 25.19 3.90 -3.93
N ARG A 200 25.71 4.51 -2.86
CA ARG A 200 26.93 4.06 -2.18
C ARG A 200 26.83 2.62 -1.69
N GLN A 201 25.66 2.19 -1.22
CA GLN A 201 25.43 0.78 -0.81
C GLN A 201 25.65 -0.16 -2.01
N LEU A 202 25.02 0.15 -3.15
CA LEU A 202 25.15 -0.62 -4.39
C LEU A 202 26.60 -0.65 -4.90
N VAL A 203 27.22 0.53 -5.02
CA VAL A 203 28.59 0.67 -5.52
C VAL A 203 29.55 -0.17 -4.68
N SER A 204 29.45 -0.10 -3.35
CA SER A 204 30.32 -0.89 -2.48
C SER A 204 30.03 -2.37 -2.54
N ALA A 205 28.75 -2.79 -2.54
CA ALA A 205 28.37 -4.19 -2.63
C ALA A 205 28.96 -4.86 -3.88
N CYS A 206 29.06 -4.10 -4.98
CA CYS A 206 29.62 -4.54 -6.25
C CYS A 206 31.12 -4.22 -6.43
N GLY A 207 31.87 -3.97 -5.35
CA GLY A 207 33.33 -3.80 -5.40
C GLY A 207 33.81 -2.48 -6.01
N GLY A 208 32.98 -1.43 -5.97
CA GLY A 208 33.31 -0.07 -6.41
C GLY A 208 32.87 0.28 -7.84
N ASP A 209 32.48 -0.70 -8.65
CA ASP A 209 32.01 -0.50 -10.01
C ASP A 209 30.88 -1.48 -10.34
N HIS A 210 29.66 -1.09 -10.00
CA HIS A 210 28.46 -1.90 -10.20
C HIS A 210 28.11 -2.12 -11.67
N VAL A 211 28.53 -1.22 -12.57
CA VAL A 211 28.32 -1.36 -14.01
C VAL A 211 29.22 -2.46 -14.56
N LYS A 212 30.50 -2.43 -14.22
CA LYS A 212 31.46 -3.46 -14.62
C LYS A 212 31.14 -4.80 -13.98
N TRP A 213 30.74 -4.82 -12.71
CA TRP A 213 30.34 -6.04 -12.01
C TRP A 213 29.15 -6.73 -12.70
N ALA A 214 28.16 -5.96 -13.17
CA ALA A 214 27.00 -6.48 -13.89
C ALA A 214 27.32 -6.90 -15.34
N SER A 215 28.50 -6.57 -15.86
CA SER A 215 28.87 -6.83 -17.25
C SER A 215 29.00 -8.33 -17.53
N GLY A 216 28.31 -8.80 -18.57
CA GLY A 216 28.31 -10.20 -18.98
C GLY A 216 27.47 -11.12 -18.09
N LEU A 217 26.60 -10.56 -17.24
CA LEU A 217 25.52 -11.28 -16.58
C LEU A 217 24.26 -11.26 -17.46
N ASP A 218 23.48 -12.33 -17.40
CA ASP A 218 22.23 -12.42 -18.17
C ASP A 218 21.08 -11.65 -17.50
N ALA A 219 21.09 -11.59 -16.17
CA ALA A 219 20.14 -10.86 -15.36
C ALA A 219 20.77 -10.42 -14.04
N VAL A 220 20.30 -9.30 -13.49
CA VAL A 220 20.67 -8.84 -12.15
C VAL A 220 19.41 -8.63 -11.33
N LEU A 221 19.32 -9.23 -10.15
CA LEU A 221 18.17 -9.14 -9.25
C LEU A 221 18.53 -8.24 -8.07
N LEU A 222 17.67 -7.27 -7.76
CA LEU A 222 17.78 -6.44 -6.56
C LEU A 222 16.92 -7.06 -5.45
N VAL A 223 17.42 -7.12 -4.22
CA VAL A 223 16.67 -7.59 -3.05
C VAL A 223 16.75 -6.54 -1.94
N THR A 224 15.61 -6.04 -1.53
CA THR A 224 15.46 -5.17 -0.34
C THR A 224 14.39 -5.78 0.57
N HIS A 225 14.19 -5.24 1.76
CA HIS A 225 13.01 -5.59 2.56
C HIS A 225 11.83 -4.69 2.21
N HIS A 226 12.03 -3.37 2.20
CA HIS A 226 10.99 -2.38 1.93
C HIS A 226 10.86 -2.10 0.41
N PRO A 227 9.64 -1.83 -0.08
CA PRO A 227 9.43 -1.36 -1.44
C PRO A 227 9.78 0.13 -1.59
N ARG A 228 9.76 0.64 -2.83
CA ARG A 228 10.16 2.01 -3.20
C ARG A 228 9.38 3.07 -2.40
N GLU A 229 8.10 2.84 -2.15
CA GLU A 229 7.15 3.78 -1.55
C GLU A 229 7.50 4.12 -0.09
N TRP A 230 8.27 3.27 0.59
CA TRP A 230 8.73 3.51 1.96
C TRP A 230 9.94 4.45 2.03
N LEU A 231 10.60 4.69 0.91
CA LEU A 231 11.70 5.65 0.85
C LEU A 231 11.14 7.08 0.90
N HIS A 232 11.85 7.99 1.54
CA HIS A 232 11.51 9.41 1.49
C HIS A 232 11.44 9.93 0.05
N PRO A 233 10.58 10.90 -0.30
CA PRO A 233 10.39 11.33 -1.70
C PRO A 233 11.70 11.72 -2.42
N SER A 234 12.63 12.38 -1.71
CA SER A 234 13.95 12.70 -2.27
C SER A 234 14.85 11.47 -2.46
N ALA A 235 14.71 10.44 -1.60
CA ALA A 235 15.38 9.16 -1.73
C ALA A 235 14.74 8.29 -2.82
N GLN A 236 13.42 8.35 -3.03
CA GLN A 236 12.76 7.71 -4.18
C GLN A 236 13.32 8.21 -5.51
N ALA A 237 13.49 9.53 -5.65
CA ALA A 237 14.07 10.11 -6.87
C ALA A 237 15.51 9.61 -7.12
N ARG A 238 16.35 9.58 -6.08
CA ARG A 238 17.73 9.04 -6.17
C ARG A 238 17.75 7.52 -6.39
N PHE A 239 16.82 6.80 -5.77
CA PHE A 239 16.66 5.37 -6.00
C PHE A 239 16.33 5.11 -7.47
N ASP A 240 15.37 5.84 -8.03
CA ASP A 240 14.99 5.71 -9.42
C ASP A 240 16.10 6.11 -10.40
N SER A 241 16.90 7.15 -10.10
CA SER A 241 17.96 7.60 -11.00
C SER A 241 19.25 6.79 -10.86
N ASP A 242 19.66 6.48 -9.64
CA ASP A 242 21.04 6.08 -9.33
C ASP A 242 21.14 4.61 -8.92
N VAL A 243 20.15 4.08 -8.21
CA VAL A 243 20.13 2.68 -7.73
C VAL A 243 19.44 1.78 -8.74
N TYR A 244 18.15 2.02 -9.01
CA TYR A 244 17.30 1.25 -9.90
C TYR A 244 16.82 2.07 -11.11
N PRO A 245 17.71 2.62 -11.95
CA PRO A 245 17.30 3.15 -13.24
C PRO A 245 16.73 2.03 -14.12
N PRO A 246 15.90 2.37 -15.12
CA PRO A 246 15.37 1.39 -16.06
C PRO A 246 16.50 0.51 -16.59
N ARG A 247 16.22 -0.80 -16.69
CA ARG A 247 17.11 -1.80 -17.29
C ARG A 247 18.37 -2.19 -16.50
N ARG A 248 18.65 -1.60 -15.33
CA ARG A 248 19.81 -2.03 -14.53
C ARG A 248 19.58 -3.39 -13.86
N PHE A 249 18.43 -3.51 -13.20
CA PHE A 249 18.00 -4.77 -12.62
C PHE A 249 16.89 -5.36 -13.48
N PHE A 250 16.97 -6.67 -13.68
CA PHE A 250 15.91 -7.45 -14.29
C PHE A 250 14.64 -7.41 -13.43
N VAL A 251 14.79 -7.55 -12.11
CA VAL A 251 13.68 -7.53 -11.15
C VAL A 251 14.16 -7.09 -9.77
N HIS A 252 13.26 -6.48 -9.02
CA HIS A 252 13.42 -6.10 -7.62
C HIS A 252 12.47 -6.93 -6.76
N PHE A 253 13.03 -7.71 -5.82
CA PHE A 253 12.32 -8.45 -4.79
C PHE A 253 12.25 -7.68 -3.48
N CYS A 254 11.08 -7.66 -2.85
CA CYS A 254 10.89 -7.10 -1.50
C CYS A 254 9.76 -7.81 -0.73
N GLY A 255 9.58 -7.48 0.54
CA GLY A 255 8.53 -7.99 1.43
C GLY A 255 7.80 -6.87 2.15
N HIS A 256 7.73 -6.97 3.49
CA HIS A 256 7.27 -5.94 4.44
C HIS A 256 5.75 -5.71 4.49
N LEU A 257 5.10 -5.46 3.35
CA LEU A 257 3.67 -5.14 3.31
C LEU A 257 2.76 -6.37 3.53
N HIS A 258 3.35 -7.56 3.70
CA HIS A 258 2.71 -8.87 3.86
C HIS A 258 1.82 -9.33 2.68
N GLU A 259 1.52 -8.45 1.72
CA GLU A 259 0.71 -8.71 0.53
C GLU A 259 1.57 -8.97 -0.71
N ALA A 260 1.13 -9.90 -1.54
CA ALA A 260 1.77 -10.17 -2.82
C ALA A 260 1.49 -9.05 -3.82
N ALA A 261 2.50 -8.61 -4.56
CA ALA A 261 2.32 -7.70 -5.68
C ALA A 261 3.34 -8.00 -6.80
N ALA A 262 2.90 -7.86 -8.06
CA ALA A 262 3.80 -7.88 -9.20
C ALA A 262 3.51 -6.66 -10.10
N LEU A 263 4.50 -5.77 -10.22
CA LEU A 263 4.39 -4.55 -11.02
C LEU A 263 5.44 -4.55 -12.13
N ASN A 264 5.04 -4.15 -13.33
CA ASN A 264 5.92 -3.87 -14.45
C ASN A 264 5.64 -2.42 -14.89
N LEU A 265 6.59 -1.51 -14.66
CA LEU A 265 6.43 -0.08 -14.86
C LEU A 265 7.36 0.43 -15.97
N SER A 266 6.78 1.10 -16.97
CA SER A 266 7.50 1.94 -17.95
C SER A 266 7.08 3.39 -17.74
N THR A 267 8.06 4.30 -17.70
CA THR A 267 7.82 5.75 -17.57
C THR A 267 8.40 6.46 -18.79
N GLY A 268 7.57 7.23 -19.49
CA GLY A 268 8.01 7.98 -20.68
C GLY A 268 8.55 7.10 -21.82
N GLY A 269 8.09 5.84 -21.92
CA GLY A 269 8.58 4.87 -22.91
C GLY A 269 9.95 4.27 -22.59
N ALA A 270 10.49 4.50 -21.38
CA ALA A 270 11.73 3.89 -20.94
C ALA A 270 11.58 2.37 -20.75
N GLY A 271 12.72 1.68 -20.57
CA GLY A 271 12.72 0.24 -20.25
C GLY A 271 11.95 -0.07 -18.95
N LEU A 272 11.59 -1.33 -18.77
CA LEU A 272 10.79 -1.75 -17.63
C LEU A 272 11.59 -1.73 -16.32
N ARG A 273 10.92 -1.27 -15.24
CA ARG A 273 11.22 -1.65 -13.86
C ARG A 273 10.22 -2.71 -13.43
N ARG A 274 10.66 -3.71 -12.69
CA ARG A 274 9.86 -4.88 -12.32
C ARG A 274 9.97 -5.11 -10.82
N LEU A 275 8.85 -5.04 -10.12
CA LEU A 275 8.76 -5.33 -8.69
C LEU A 275 8.06 -6.67 -8.50
N ARG A 276 8.60 -7.48 -7.58
CA ARG A 276 7.97 -8.71 -7.08
C ARG A 276 7.99 -8.64 -5.55
N GLN A 277 6.85 -8.26 -4.99
CA GLN A 277 6.65 -8.22 -3.55
C GLN A 277 6.11 -9.57 -3.10
N GLY A 278 6.80 -10.20 -2.15
CA GLY A 278 6.41 -11.48 -1.58
C GLY A 278 5.32 -11.29 -0.52
N PRO A 279 4.29 -12.15 -0.48
CA PRO A 279 3.42 -12.20 0.68
C PRO A 279 4.20 -12.72 1.88
N SER A 280 3.76 -12.37 3.09
CA SER A 280 4.41 -12.86 4.29
C SER A 280 4.32 -14.38 4.40
N LEU A 281 5.46 -15.03 4.68
CA LEU A 281 5.47 -16.46 4.97
C LEU A 281 4.69 -16.73 6.25
N PHE A 282 4.83 -15.84 7.25
CA PHE A 282 4.12 -15.92 8.51
C PHE A 282 3.73 -14.54 9.06
N GLY A 283 2.61 -14.00 8.58
CA GLY A 283 2.23 -12.61 8.85
C GLY A 283 0.84 -12.43 9.44
N LEU A 284 0.71 -11.34 10.19
CA LEU A 284 -0.57 -10.74 10.58
C LEU A 284 -0.77 -9.44 9.82
N LYS A 285 -1.91 -9.32 9.15
CA LYS A 285 -2.44 -8.04 8.68
C LYS A 285 -3.43 -7.52 9.71
N TYR A 286 -3.29 -6.24 10.05
CA TYR A 286 -4.26 -5.51 10.88
C TYR A 286 -5.09 -4.61 9.97
N TRP A 287 -6.41 -4.70 10.07
CA TRP A 287 -7.34 -3.78 9.43
C TRP A 287 -8.31 -3.23 10.48
N GLY A 288 -8.00 -2.05 11.02
CA GLY A 288 -8.66 -1.56 12.24
C GLY A 288 -8.50 -2.57 13.39
N ASP A 289 -9.62 -2.99 14.00
CA ASP A 289 -9.63 -4.01 15.06
C ASP A 289 -9.62 -5.47 14.55
N LYS A 290 -9.62 -5.69 13.23
CA LYS A 290 -9.64 -7.04 12.65
C LYS A 290 -8.23 -7.51 12.32
N GLN A 291 -7.89 -8.71 12.79
CA GLN A 291 -6.67 -9.42 12.42
C GLN A 291 -6.97 -10.42 11.30
N GLU A 292 -6.28 -10.27 10.17
CA GLU A 292 -6.29 -11.24 9.08
C GLU A 292 -4.92 -11.88 8.93
N ARG A 293 -4.87 -13.20 8.81
CA ARG A 293 -3.61 -13.95 8.67
C ARG A 293 -3.28 -14.11 7.20
N ILE A 294 -2.09 -13.68 6.80
CA ILE A 294 -1.59 -13.83 5.44
C ILE A 294 -0.36 -14.73 5.49
N HIS A 295 -0.43 -15.85 4.77
CA HIS A 295 0.64 -16.82 4.66
C HIS A 295 0.83 -17.18 3.20
N GLY A 296 2.03 -16.99 2.65
CA GLY A 296 2.29 -17.25 1.24
C GLY A 296 3.78 -17.25 0.90
N TYR A 297 4.07 -17.52 -0.36
CA TYR A 297 5.39 -17.39 -0.94
C TYR A 297 5.29 -17.34 -2.46
N SER A 298 6.40 -17.06 -3.14
CA SER A 298 6.47 -17.15 -4.60
C SER A 298 7.55 -18.14 -5.01
N ALA A 299 7.23 -19.03 -5.94
CA ALA A 299 8.23 -19.76 -6.71
C ALA A 299 8.36 -19.14 -8.09
N GLY A 300 9.54 -19.20 -8.70
CA GLY A 300 9.69 -18.71 -10.06
C GLY A 300 10.86 -19.31 -10.81
N GLN A 301 10.94 -18.97 -12.08
CA GLN A 301 11.97 -19.46 -12.99
C GLN A 301 12.31 -18.39 -14.02
N LEU A 302 13.60 -18.22 -14.28
CA LEU A 302 14.12 -17.48 -15.42
C LEU A 302 14.59 -18.50 -16.46
N SER A 303 13.95 -18.50 -17.63
CA SER A 303 14.27 -19.39 -18.74
C SER A 303 14.80 -18.60 -19.93
N LEU A 304 15.98 -18.96 -20.41
CA LEU A 304 16.70 -18.18 -21.41
C LEU A 304 16.81 -18.94 -22.74
N THR A 305 16.54 -18.20 -23.81
CA THR A 305 16.83 -18.56 -25.20
C THR A 305 17.93 -17.62 -25.73
N PRO A 306 18.43 -17.79 -26.96
CA PRO A 306 19.38 -16.84 -27.54
C PRO A 306 18.82 -15.40 -27.66
N SER A 307 17.50 -15.25 -27.84
CA SER A 307 16.85 -13.96 -28.12
C SER A 307 15.97 -13.45 -26.99
N GLU A 308 15.59 -14.28 -26.02
CA GLU A 308 14.59 -13.93 -25.01
C GLU A 308 14.95 -14.48 -23.63
N ILE A 309 14.42 -13.81 -22.61
CA ILE A 309 14.36 -14.25 -21.22
C ILE A 309 12.89 -14.27 -20.79
N ALA A 310 12.41 -15.44 -20.40
CA ALA A 310 11.07 -15.64 -19.87
C ALA A 310 11.13 -15.77 -18.35
N GLU A 311 10.38 -14.92 -17.64
CA GLU A 311 10.13 -15.03 -16.21
C GLU A 311 8.78 -15.73 -15.99
N THR A 312 8.81 -16.87 -15.30
CA THR A 312 7.61 -17.57 -14.85
C THR A 312 7.52 -17.46 -13.33
N ILE A 313 6.32 -17.16 -12.81
CA ILE A 313 6.05 -17.09 -11.37
C ILE A 313 4.82 -17.92 -11.04
N TRP A 314 4.93 -18.72 -9.98
CA TRP A 314 3.85 -19.46 -9.34
C TRP A 314 3.60 -18.84 -7.95
N PRO A 315 2.71 -17.84 -7.85
CA PRO A 315 2.42 -17.18 -6.59
C PRO A 315 1.54 -18.08 -5.72
N ARG A 316 1.86 -18.20 -4.43
CA ARG A 316 1.18 -19.11 -3.49
C ARG A 316 0.64 -18.33 -2.30
N LEU A 317 -0.61 -18.63 -1.94
CA LEU A 317 -1.28 -18.00 -0.81
C LEU A 317 -2.15 -19.01 -0.07
N ALA A 318 -2.19 -18.90 1.25
CA ALA A 318 -2.98 -19.76 2.10
C ALA A 318 -4.46 -19.36 2.04
N ARG A 319 -5.33 -20.34 1.82
CA ARG A 319 -6.78 -20.16 1.78
C ARG A 319 -7.46 -21.15 2.72
N LEU A 320 -8.54 -20.69 3.35
CA LEU A 320 -9.38 -21.53 4.20
C LEU A 320 -10.34 -22.33 3.30
N GLY A 321 -10.25 -23.66 3.35
CA GLY A 321 -11.22 -24.53 2.70
C GLY A 321 -12.58 -24.53 3.41
N TYR A 322 -13.64 -24.97 2.73
CA TYR A 322 -15.00 -25.05 3.30
C TYR A 322 -15.10 -25.90 4.58
N ALA A 323 -14.19 -26.87 4.75
CA ALA A 323 -14.11 -27.69 5.95
C ALA A 323 -13.22 -27.06 7.06
N GLY A 324 -12.88 -25.78 6.96
CA GLY A 324 -12.16 -25.02 8.00
C GLY A 324 -10.66 -25.31 8.12
N HIS A 325 -10.09 -26.10 7.21
CA HIS A 325 -8.64 -26.35 7.18
C HIS A 325 -7.96 -25.39 6.20
N LEU A 326 -6.76 -24.92 6.57
CA LEU A 326 -5.96 -24.04 5.74
C LEU A 326 -5.16 -24.86 4.72
N ARG A 327 -5.00 -24.35 3.49
CA ARG A 327 -4.10 -24.92 2.48
C ARG A 327 -3.39 -23.80 1.72
N LEU A 328 -2.12 -24.00 1.42
CA LEU A 328 -1.44 -23.19 0.40
C LEU A 328 -1.94 -23.65 -0.98
N VAL A 329 -2.34 -22.67 -1.80
CA VAL A 329 -2.85 -22.85 -3.16
C VAL A 329 -2.32 -21.73 -4.05
N ALA A 330 -2.57 -21.81 -5.36
CA ALA A 330 -2.21 -20.74 -6.27
C ALA A 330 -2.95 -19.45 -5.91
N ASP A 331 -2.25 -18.32 -5.91
CA ASP A 331 -2.86 -17.03 -5.61
C ASP A 331 -3.69 -16.53 -6.79
N GLN A 332 -5.00 -16.72 -6.70
CA GLN A 332 -5.99 -16.29 -7.68
C GLN A 332 -6.13 -14.75 -7.79
N GLY A 333 -5.38 -13.98 -6.99
CA GLY A 333 -5.23 -12.54 -7.21
C GLY A 333 -4.41 -12.20 -8.46
N TYR A 334 -3.62 -13.16 -8.98
CA TYR A 334 -2.87 -13.04 -10.22
C TYR A 334 -3.69 -13.56 -11.41
N ASP A 335 -3.38 -13.07 -12.61
CA ASP A 335 -3.94 -13.58 -13.87
C ASP A 335 -3.19 -14.85 -14.30
N LEU A 336 -3.58 -15.99 -13.72
CA LEU A 336 -2.89 -17.27 -13.86
C LEU A 336 -3.28 -18.01 -15.14
N ASN A 337 -2.31 -18.66 -15.77
CA ASN A 337 -2.53 -19.62 -16.86
C ASN A 337 -2.99 -21.00 -16.32
N GLN A 338 -3.19 -21.97 -17.22
CA GLN A 338 -3.64 -23.33 -16.89
C GLN A 338 -2.68 -24.13 -15.99
N ASN A 339 -1.44 -23.67 -15.83
CA ASN A 339 -0.41 -24.27 -14.96
C ASN A 339 -0.24 -23.47 -13.66
N ASP A 340 -1.24 -22.70 -13.26
CA ASP A 340 -1.22 -21.84 -12.06
C ASP A 340 -0.03 -20.85 -12.04
N ALA A 341 0.38 -20.37 -13.23
CA ALA A 341 1.55 -19.53 -13.39
C ALA A 341 1.26 -18.24 -14.17
N VAL A 342 2.05 -17.21 -13.90
CA VAL A 342 2.17 -16.03 -14.78
C VAL A 342 3.49 -16.09 -15.51
N ILE A 343 3.48 -15.80 -16.81
CA ILE A 343 4.67 -15.82 -17.66
C ILE A 343 4.82 -14.48 -18.36
N TRP A 344 5.98 -13.86 -18.22
CA TRP A 344 6.37 -12.70 -19.01
C TRP A 344 7.62 -13.01 -19.81
N THR A 345 7.61 -12.64 -21.09
CA THR A 345 8.76 -12.80 -21.99
C THR A 345 9.33 -11.43 -22.33
N TYR A 346 10.66 -11.33 -22.28
CA TYR A 346 11.39 -10.11 -22.58
C TYR A 346 12.53 -10.40 -23.55
N PRO A 347 12.93 -9.44 -24.40
CA PRO A 347 14.11 -9.59 -25.24
C PRO A 347 15.37 -9.77 -24.39
N ARG A 348 16.20 -10.75 -24.76
CA ARG A 348 17.51 -10.99 -24.16
C ARG A 348 18.53 -10.05 -24.80
N ARG A 349 19.35 -9.44 -23.97
CA ARG A 349 20.35 -8.48 -24.43
C ARG A 349 21.68 -9.14 -24.75
N SER A 350 22.34 -8.61 -25.77
CA SER A 350 23.77 -8.77 -25.96
C SER A 350 24.52 -7.67 -25.20
N GLY A 351 25.76 -7.92 -24.79
CA GLY A 351 26.54 -7.00 -23.95
C GLY A 351 26.74 -5.57 -24.50
N SER A 352 26.40 -5.31 -25.76
CA SER A 352 26.46 -3.98 -26.42
C SER A 352 25.19 -3.13 -26.27
N ASP A 353 24.05 -3.72 -25.86
CA ASP A 353 22.74 -3.03 -25.87
C ASP A 353 22.52 -2.10 -24.64
N VAL A 354 23.43 -2.16 -23.67
CA VAL A 354 23.43 -1.30 -22.47
C VAL A 354 23.76 0.16 -22.82
N GLU A 355 24.51 0.40 -23.91
CA GLU A 355 24.91 1.75 -24.34
C GLU A 355 23.94 2.41 -25.33
N GLN A 356 23.08 1.65 -26.03
CA GLN A 356 22.34 2.17 -27.19
C GLN A 356 20.84 2.43 -26.99
N GLY A 357 20.29 2.24 -25.78
CA GLY A 357 18.94 2.73 -25.46
C GLY A 357 17.79 2.19 -26.33
N ILE A 358 17.94 1.02 -26.97
CA ILE A 358 16.88 0.42 -27.82
C ILE A 358 15.67 0.06 -26.94
N PRO A 359 14.44 0.56 -27.19
CA PRO A 359 13.24 0.27 -26.40
C PRO A 359 12.97 -1.24 -26.29
N ASP A 360 12.50 -1.71 -25.12
CA ASP A 360 11.96 -3.07 -25.01
C ASP A 360 10.53 -3.00 -25.62
N GLU A 361 10.21 -3.87 -26.59
CA GLU A 361 8.86 -3.95 -27.16
C GLU A 361 7.87 -4.44 -26.10
N ASP A 362 6.69 -3.80 -26.04
CA ASP A 362 5.60 -4.16 -25.13
C ASP A 362 4.95 -5.49 -25.59
N PRO A 363 5.05 -6.60 -24.84
CA PRO A 363 4.65 -7.91 -25.33
C PRO A 363 3.13 -8.11 -25.45
N ASN A 364 2.30 -7.15 -25.02
CA ASN A 364 0.84 -7.28 -25.01
C ASN A 364 0.11 -6.68 -26.23
N VAL A 365 0.81 -6.32 -27.30
CA VAL A 365 0.16 -5.95 -28.58
C VAL A 365 0.10 -7.17 -29.50
N ASN A 366 -0.82 -8.10 -29.23
CA ASN A 366 -1.16 -9.14 -30.20
C ASN A 366 -2.66 -9.45 -30.17
N VAL A 367 -3.44 -8.56 -30.79
CA VAL A 367 -4.78 -8.90 -31.29
C VAL A 367 -4.85 -8.56 -32.78
N LEU A 368 -4.67 -9.62 -33.57
CA LEU A 368 -5.21 -9.84 -34.92
C LEU A 368 -4.90 -8.82 -36.01
N SER A 369 -3.78 -9.06 -36.70
CA SER A 369 -3.57 -8.62 -38.07
C SER A 369 -4.60 -9.25 -39.03
N ARG A 370 -5.48 -8.43 -39.60
CA ARG A 370 -6.02 -8.65 -40.94
C ARG A 370 -5.95 -7.33 -41.71
N THR A 371 -5.05 -7.35 -42.71
CA THR A 371 -5.01 -6.58 -43.96
C THR A 371 -6.08 -5.49 -44.13
N ASP A 372 -5.68 -4.23 -44.21
CA ASP A 372 -5.55 -3.56 -45.51
C ASP A 372 -4.83 -2.21 -45.38
N SER A 373 -4.15 -1.88 -46.48
CA SER A 373 -3.47 -0.64 -46.78
C SER A 373 -4.38 0.58 -46.73
N ASP A 374 -3.99 1.64 -46.02
CA ASP A 374 -3.75 2.94 -46.65
C ASP A 374 -3.18 3.94 -45.64
N SER A 375 -2.15 4.64 -46.10
CA SER A 375 -1.49 5.75 -45.44
C SER A 375 -2.35 7.01 -45.50
N GLN A 376 -2.72 7.59 -44.35
CA GLN A 376 -2.84 9.04 -44.17
C GLN A 376 -2.47 9.47 -42.74
N SER A 377 -1.65 10.51 -42.67
CA SER A 377 -1.20 11.18 -41.45
C SER A 377 -2.27 12.09 -40.85
N ALA A 378 -2.31 12.10 -39.51
CA ALA A 378 -2.72 13.18 -38.61
C ALA A 378 -4.18 13.68 -38.70
N GLY A 379 -4.96 13.30 -37.69
CA GLY A 379 -6.21 13.96 -37.32
C GLY A 379 -6.73 13.38 -36.01
N VAL A 380 -6.94 14.23 -35.01
CA VAL A 380 -7.67 13.91 -33.78
C VAL A 380 -9.02 13.32 -34.19
N SER A 381 -9.25 12.02 -33.94
CA SER A 381 -10.55 11.40 -34.21
C SER A 381 -11.44 11.51 -33.00
N LEU A 382 -12.63 12.04 -33.27
CA LEU A 382 -13.75 12.27 -32.38
C LEU A 382 -14.15 11.01 -31.61
N LEU A 383 -14.58 11.26 -30.36
CA LEU A 383 -15.29 10.38 -29.45
C LEU A 383 -16.21 9.41 -30.20
N GLU A 384 -15.88 8.11 -30.21
CA GLU A 384 -16.92 7.10 -30.38
C GLU A 384 -17.81 7.18 -29.13
N GLU A 385 -19.10 7.48 -29.33
CA GLU A 385 -20.08 7.51 -28.24
C GLU A 385 -20.18 6.10 -27.63
N VAL A 386 -19.53 5.90 -26.47
CA VAL A 386 -19.72 4.71 -25.68
C VAL A 386 -21.16 4.70 -25.20
N SER A 387 -21.94 3.67 -25.56
CA SER A 387 -23.31 3.54 -25.08
C SER A 387 -23.34 3.42 -23.55
N GLU A 388 -24.39 3.93 -22.88
CA GLU A 388 -24.53 3.84 -21.42
C GLU A 388 -24.40 2.40 -20.91
N HIS A 389 -24.92 1.42 -21.66
CA HIS A 389 -24.80 0.01 -21.33
C HIS A 389 -23.33 -0.46 -21.29
N ASN A 390 -22.54 -0.08 -22.30
CA ASN A 390 -21.13 -0.44 -22.38
C ASN A 390 -20.31 0.29 -21.30
N ALA A 391 -20.65 1.55 -21.01
CA ALA A 391 -20.02 2.31 -19.95
C ALA A 391 -20.27 1.66 -18.57
N ARG A 392 -21.52 1.27 -18.27
CA ARG A 392 -21.87 0.56 -17.04
C ARG A 392 -21.17 -0.79 -16.92
N ALA A 393 -21.09 -1.55 -18.01
CA ALA A 393 -20.38 -2.82 -18.04
C ALA A 393 -18.86 -2.63 -17.79
N ALA A 394 -18.25 -1.60 -18.37
CA ALA A 394 -16.84 -1.27 -18.13
C ALA A 394 -16.59 -0.79 -16.70
N LEU A 395 -17.58 -0.11 -16.09
CA LEU A 395 -17.52 0.35 -14.71
C LEU A 395 -17.91 -0.72 -13.70
N ASP A 396 -18.36 -1.92 -14.11
CA ASP A 396 -18.88 -2.97 -13.20
C ASP A 396 -17.90 -3.36 -12.09
N ARG A 397 -16.59 -3.28 -12.36
CA ARG A 397 -15.52 -3.58 -11.39
C ARG A 397 -15.06 -2.39 -10.56
N VAL A 398 -15.54 -1.18 -10.83
CA VAL A 398 -15.17 0.02 -10.07
C VAL A 398 -15.96 0.06 -8.75
N PRO A 399 -15.32 0.27 -7.59
CA PRO A 399 -16.03 0.37 -6.32
C PRO A 399 -17.04 1.53 -6.32
N ARG A 400 -18.28 1.26 -5.90
CA ARG A 400 -19.32 2.29 -5.69
C ARG A 400 -19.34 2.71 -4.23
N MET A 401 -19.67 3.97 -3.98
CA MET A 401 -19.97 4.47 -2.64
C MET A 401 -21.16 3.70 -2.07
N GLN A 402 -21.03 3.22 -0.83
CA GLN A 402 -22.14 2.61 -0.11
C GLN A 402 -23.12 3.69 0.32
N LEU A 403 -24.36 3.62 -0.18
CA LEU A 403 -25.42 4.59 0.12
C LEU A 403 -26.39 4.06 1.20
N GLU A 404 -25.91 3.24 2.13
CA GLU A 404 -26.73 2.78 3.25
C GLU A 404 -26.75 3.84 4.36
N VAL A 405 -27.95 4.34 4.68
CA VAL A 405 -28.14 5.39 5.68
C VAL A 405 -29.26 5.02 6.64
N GLU A 406 -28.95 5.04 7.93
CA GLU A 406 -29.93 4.82 8.97
C GLU A 406 -31.01 5.94 8.99
N PRO A 407 -32.28 5.62 9.29
CA PRO A 407 -33.40 6.56 9.14
C PRO A 407 -33.24 7.90 9.86
N HIS A 408 -32.56 7.91 11.01
CA HIS A 408 -32.38 9.11 11.83
C HIS A 408 -31.44 10.14 11.16
N HIS A 409 -30.40 9.70 10.44
CA HIS A 409 -29.50 10.61 9.71
C HIS A 409 -30.20 11.36 8.58
N ARG A 410 -31.19 10.74 7.93
CA ARG A 410 -32.02 11.38 6.89
C ARG A 410 -32.97 12.47 7.40
N ARG A 411 -33.14 12.57 8.73
CA ARG A 411 -34.16 13.44 9.37
C ARG A 411 -33.58 14.65 10.09
N ILE A 412 -32.27 14.65 10.35
CA ILE A 412 -31.54 15.74 11.01
C ILE A 412 -30.88 16.66 9.99
N ARG A 413 -30.49 17.88 10.39
CA ARG A 413 -29.77 18.84 9.52
C ARG A 413 -30.48 19.09 8.18
N ARG A 414 -31.81 19.18 8.22
CA ARG A 414 -32.65 19.29 7.01
C ARG A 414 -32.39 20.56 6.22
N LEU A 415 -31.99 21.64 6.90
CA LEU A 415 -31.63 22.89 6.24
C LEU A 415 -30.34 22.72 5.45
N GLU A 416 -29.29 22.17 6.08
CA GLU A 416 -28.00 21.91 5.45
C GLU A 416 -28.12 20.91 4.29
N GLN A 417 -28.94 19.85 4.46
CA GLN A 417 -29.24 18.91 3.37
C GLN A 417 -29.90 19.64 2.20
N ALA A 418 -30.93 20.46 2.45
CA ALA A 418 -31.63 21.20 1.40
C ALA A 418 -30.71 22.21 0.68
N THR A 419 -29.84 22.92 1.40
CA THR A 419 -28.86 23.83 0.81
C THR A 419 -27.83 23.07 -0.04
N CYS A 420 -27.37 21.90 0.41
CA CYS A 420 -26.47 21.05 -0.35
C CYS A 420 -27.12 20.58 -1.67
N GLU A 421 -28.38 20.15 -1.61
CA GLU A 421 -29.18 19.76 -2.78
C GLU A 421 -29.34 20.91 -3.77
N GLU A 422 -29.68 22.12 -3.31
CA GLU A 422 -29.84 23.30 -4.15
C GLU A 422 -28.56 23.65 -4.91
N HIS A 423 -27.41 23.58 -4.23
CA HIS A 423 -26.11 23.80 -4.87
C HIS A 423 -25.77 22.72 -5.91
N LEU A 424 -26.13 21.46 -5.65
CA LEU A 424 -25.92 20.34 -6.58
C LEU A 424 -26.87 20.38 -7.79
N GLU A 425 -28.07 20.94 -7.63
CA GLU A 425 -29.02 21.14 -8.72
C GLU A 425 -28.63 22.32 -9.61
N GLY A 426 -28.19 23.44 -9.03
CA GLY A 426 -27.83 24.64 -9.79
C GLY A 426 -26.38 24.62 -10.31
N GLY A 427 -25.41 24.35 -9.44
CA GLY A 427 -23.97 24.48 -9.72
C GLY A 427 -23.24 23.15 -9.93
N ARG A 428 -23.91 22.01 -9.67
CA ARG A 428 -23.37 20.63 -9.78
C ARG A 428 -22.16 20.32 -8.89
N CYS A 429 -21.72 21.26 -8.06
CA CYS A 429 -20.59 21.07 -7.15
C CYS A 429 -20.83 21.82 -5.84
N VAL A 430 -20.52 21.18 -4.72
CA VAL A 430 -20.65 21.76 -3.39
C VAL A 430 -19.59 21.21 -2.45
N TRP A 431 -19.11 22.07 -1.55
CA TRP A 431 -18.26 21.70 -0.43
C TRP A 431 -19.09 21.37 0.82
N VAL A 432 -18.74 20.30 1.52
CA VAL A 432 -19.26 19.95 2.84
C VAL A 432 -18.11 20.06 3.84
N LEU A 433 -18.18 21.08 4.69
CA LEU A 433 -17.18 21.32 5.73
C LEU A 433 -17.59 20.56 6.97
N SER A 434 -16.73 19.67 7.44
CA SER A 434 -17.04 18.82 8.59
C SER A 434 -15.81 18.52 9.42
N ASP A 435 -15.97 18.70 10.74
CA ASP A 435 -15.05 18.16 11.73
C ASP A 435 -15.36 16.69 12.05
N TRP A 436 -14.45 16.08 12.80
CA TRP A 436 -14.53 14.69 13.25
C TRP A 436 -15.81 14.39 14.02
N GLY A 437 -16.39 13.23 13.74
CA GLY A 437 -17.52 12.70 14.52
C GLY A 437 -18.85 13.42 14.27
N LEU A 438 -18.95 14.26 13.24
CA LEU A 438 -20.21 14.91 12.87
C LEU A 438 -21.11 14.06 11.97
N GLY A 439 -20.68 12.87 11.54
CA GLY A 439 -21.47 11.97 10.69
C GLY A 439 -21.55 12.44 9.23
N THR A 440 -20.40 12.82 8.68
CA THR A 440 -20.25 13.36 7.31
C THR A 440 -20.74 12.37 6.26
N ASP A 441 -20.33 11.11 6.34
CA ASP A 441 -20.64 10.07 5.36
C ASP A 441 -22.16 9.85 5.27
N SER A 442 -22.83 9.72 6.43
CA SER A 442 -24.28 9.57 6.51
C SER A 442 -25.02 10.83 6.05
N PHE A 443 -24.45 12.02 6.25
CA PHE A 443 -25.00 13.26 5.72
C PHE A 443 -24.89 13.32 4.20
N VAL A 444 -23.72 13.03 3.63
CA VAL A 444 -23.47 13.02 2.19
C VAL A 444 -24.37 11.98 1.51
N ALA A 445 -24.41 10.76 2.03
CA ALA A 445 -25.29 9.71 1.51
C ALA A 445 -26.79 10.08 1.63
N SER A 446 -27.21 10.79 2.69
CA SER A 446 -28.59 11.30 2.81
C SER A 446 -28.95 12.27 1.69
N VAL A 447 -28.02 13.20 1.37
CA VAL A 447 -28.19 14.16 0.27
C VAL A 447 -28.27 13.44 -1.07
N ILE A 448 -27.37 12.49 -1.32
CA ILE A 448 -27.33 11.72 -2.57
C ILE A 448 -28.64 10.94 -2.77
N LEU A 449 -29.11 10.22 -1.75
CA LEU A 449 -30.37 9.46 -1.80
C LEU A 449 -31.58 10.38 -2.00
N SER A 450 -31.62 11.53 -1.32
CA SER A 450 -32.71 12.51 -1.47
C SER A 450 -32.78 13.08 -2.88
N LEU A 451 -31.62 13.40 -3.48
CA LEU A 451 -31.53 13.81 -4.88
C LEU A 451 -31.97 12.70 -5.85
N ALA A 452 -31.58 11.45 -5.57
CA ALA A 452 -32.00 10.28 -6.34
C ALA A 452 -33.54 10.13 -6.37
N GLU A 453 -34.15 10.22 -5.19
CA GLU A 453 -35.60 10.10 -4.99
C GLU A 453 -36.37 11.23 -5.69
N ARG A 454 -35.95 12.49 -5.51
CA ARG A 454 -36.62 13.67 -6.11
C ARG A 454 -36.62 13.63 -7.63
N ASN A 455 -35.50 13.21 -8.21
CA ASN A 455 -35.32 13.14 -9.65
C ASN A 455 -35.84 11.81 -10.24
N ARG A 456 -36.42 10.91 -9.43
CA ARG A 456 -36.97 9.59 -9.82
C ARG A 456 -35.95 8.70 -10.54
N LEU A 457 -34.72 8.73 -10.07
CA LEU A 457 -33.58 8.08 -10.73
C LEU A 457 -33.47 6.65 -10.23
N ARG A 458 -33.39 5.70 -11.16
CA ARG A 458 -33.31 4.26 -10.83
C ARG A 458 -31.88 3.72 -10.85
N ASP A 459 -30.99 4.35 -11.59
CA ASP A 459 -29.65 3.83 -11.89
C ASP A 459 -28.56 4.89 -11.59
N LEU A 460 -28.47 5.29 -10.32
CA LEU A 460 -27.46 6.25 -9.86
C LEU A 460 -26.11 5.56 -9.62
N ASP A 461 -25.06 6.04 -10.28
CA ASP A 461 -23.68 5.67 -9.95
C ASP A 461 -23.06 6.71 -9.03
N ALA A 462 -22.69 6.30 -7.81
CA ALA A 462 -21.95 7.13 -6.87
C ALA A 462 -20.55 6.54 -6.65
N PHE A 463 -19.53 7.35 -6.84
CA PHE A 463 -18.12 7.00 -6.60
C PHE A 463 -17.57 7.87 -5.48
N ALA A 464 -16.69 7.34 -4.65
CA ALA A 464 -16.02 8.07 -3.58
C ALA A 464 -14.51 7.94 -3.69
N ILE A 465 -13.78 9.02 -3.39
CA ILE A 465 -12.31 9.07 -3.44
C ILE A 465 -11.80 9.76 -2.18
N GLN A 466 -11.06 9.03 -1.34
CA GLN A 466 -10.36 9.57 -0.18
C GLN A 466 -9.15 10.40 -0.60
N CYS A 467 -9.01 11.60 -0.03
CA CYS A 467 -7.94 12.54 -0.34
C CYS A 467 -7.10 12.92 0.88
N ASP A 468 -7.19 12.20 2.00
CA ASP A 468 -6.38 12.46 3.21
C ASP A 468 -4.88 12.56 2.90
N ASP A 469 -4.39 11.75 1.94
CA ASP A 469 -2.98 11.72 1.52
C ASP A 469 -2.70 12.48 0.21
N ALA A 470 -3.69 13.19 -0.34
CA ALA A 470 -3.51 13.97 -1.55
C ALA A 470 -3.10 15.41 -1.19
N SER A 471 -1.88 15.79 -1.56
CA SER A 471 -1.31 17.13 -1.35
C SER A 471 -1.06 17.90 -2.66
N THR A 472 -1.12 17.22 -3.80
CA THR A 472 -0.97 17.79 -5.15
C THR A 472 -2.02 17.23 -6.14
N ILE A 473 -2.26 17.93 -7.26
CA ILE A 473 -3.19 17.44 -8.31
C ILE A 473 -2.75 16.07 -8.85
N GLU A 474 -1.45 15.83 -8.96
CA GLU A 474 -0.92 14.53 -9.40
C GLU A 474 -1.21 13.45 -8.37
N SER A 475 -0.99 13.71 -7.08
CA SER A 475 -1.36 12.77 -6.02
C SER A 475 -2.86 12.49 -5.98
N PHE A 476 -3.71 13.49 -6.22
CA PHE A 476 -5.16 13.30 -6.36
C PHE A 476 -5.51 12.37 -7.53
N ARG A 477 -4.89 12.55 -8.70
CA ARG A 477 -5.06 11.63 -9.85
C ARG A 477 -4.57 10.22 -9.53
N GLY A 478 -3.48 10.11 -8.78
CA GLY A 478 -2.97 8.84 -8.26
C GLY A 478 -3.95 8.15 -7.32
N GLN A 479 -4.60 8.89 -6.42
CA GLN A 479 -5.62 8.37 -5.50
C GLN A 479 -6.84 7.84 -6.25
N VAL A 480 -7.28 8.52 -7.32
CA VAL A 480 -8.36 8.02 -8.19
C VAL A 480 -7.99 6.66 -8.76
N HIS A 481 -6.78 6.51 -9.32
CA HIS A 481 -6.33 5.26 -9.91
C HIS A 481 -6.19 4.14 -8.87
N ARG A 482 -5.61 4.45 -7.71
CA ARG A 482 -5.41 3.49 -6.62
C ARG A 482 -6.73 2.96 -6.06
N GLN A 483 -7.71 3.83 -5.85
CA GLN A 483 -8.96 3.48 -5.17
C GLN A 483 -10.01 2.92 -6.13
N LEU A 484 -10.08 3.44 -7.36
CA LEU A 484 -11.10 3.06 -8.33
C LEU A 484 -10.59 2.10 -9.41
N GLY A 485 -9.27 1.82 -9.44
CA GLY A 485 -8.64 0.92 -10.40
C GLY A 485 -8.53 1.48 -11.83
N LEU A 486 -8.90 2.75 -12.04
CA LEU A 486 -8.92 3.40 -13.36
C LEU A 486 -8.33 4.82 -13.27
N PRO A 487 -7.54 5.27 -14.25
CA PRO A 487 -7.11 6.66 -14.33
C PRO A 487 -8.32 7.60 -14.41
N LEU A 488 -8.22 8.79 -13.79
CA LEU A 488 -9.29 9.79 -13.77
C LEU A 488 -9.86 10.08 -15.16
N GLN A 489 -9.01 10.22 -16.18
CA GLN A 489 -9.48 10.47 -17.55
C GLN A 489 -10.37 9.34 -18.10
N GLN A 490 -10.02 8.08 -17.82
CA GLN A 490 -10.78 6.92 -18.26
C GLN A 490 -12.10 6.80 -17.48
N LEU A 491 -12.07 7.07 -16.17
CA LEU A 491 -13.29 7.15 -15.37
C LEU A 491 -14.26 8.18 -15.95
N LEU A 492 -13.77 9.38 -16.28
CA LEU A 492 -14.59 10.44 -16.86
C LEU A 492 -15.12 10.09 -18.25
N SER A 493 -14.31 9.46 -19.10
CA SER A 493 -14.76 9.04 -20.45
C SER A 493 -15.86 7.98 -20.41
N LEU A 494 -15.97 7.23 -19.32
CA LEU A 494 -17.08 6.29 -19.10
C LEU A 494 -18.25 6.99 -18.39
N ALA A 495 -17.95 7.84 -17.40
CA ALA A 495 -18.95 8.57 -16.62
C ALA A 495 -19.77 9.56 -17.45
N VAL A 496 -19.20 10.11 -18.53
CA VAL A 496 -19.92 11.02 -19.45
C VAL A 496 -21.13 10.35 -20.12
N SER A 497 -21.05 9.02 -20.32
CA SER A 497 -22.12 8.21 -20.92
C SER A 497 -23.16 7.71 -19.91
N LEU A 498 -22.95 7.96 -18.61
CA LEU A 498 -23.90 7.58 -17.57
C LEU A 498 -25.04 8.59 -17.52
N SER A 499 -26.27 8.09 -17.36
CA SER A 499 -27.45 8.94 -17.21
C SER A 499 -27.35 9.85 -16.00
N GLN A 500 -26.81 9.36 -14.87
CA GLN A 500 -26.43 10.16 -13.70
C GLN A 500 -25.25 9.58 -12.93
N CYS A 501 -24.34 10.47 -12.54
CA CYS A 501 -23.11 10.14 -11.82
C CYS A 501 -22.85 11.15 -10.70
N VAL A 502 -22.53 10.66 -9.50
CA VAL A 502 -22.05 11.47 -8.38
C VAL A 502 -20.62 11.06 -8.07
N LEU A 503 -19.73 12.05 -7.96
CA LEU A 503 -18.36 11.86 -7.49
C LEU A 503 -18.20 12.57 -6.14
N VAL A 504 -17.93 11.79 -5.10
CA VAL A 504 -17.59 12.31 -3.78
C VAL A 504 -16.08 12.32 -3.64
N VAL A 505 -15.51 13.48 -3.35
CA VAL A 505 -14.08 13.65 -3.04
C VAL A 505 -13.97 13.94 -1.55
N GLU A 506 -13.51 12.96 -0.81
CA GLU A 506 -13.52 12.95 0.65
C GLU A 506 -12.21 13.48 1.23
N ASN A 507 -12.29 14.24 2.32
CA ASN A 507 -11.15 14.76 3.08
C ASN A 507 -10.09 15.52 2.26
N VAL A 508 -10.53 16.47 1.43
CA VAL A 508 -9.60 17.34 0.69
C VAL A 508 -8.79 18.18 1.66
N THR A 509 -7.47 18.07 1.55
CA THR A 509 -6.51 18.75 2.43
C THR A 509 -6.30 20.21 2.03
N THR A 510 -5.86 21.02 2.98
CA THR A 510 -5.42 22.41 2.70
C THR A 510 -4.23 22.47 1.75
N ASP A 511 -3.39 21.44 1.73
CA ASP A 511 -2.20 21.38 0.87
C ASP A 511 -2.60 21.25 -0.59
N LEU A 512 -3.57 20.37 -0.90
CA LEU A 512 -4.14 20.23 -2.24
C LEU A 512 -4.85 21.49 -2.71
N LEU A 513 -5.39 22.29 -1.78
CA LEU A 513 -6.05 23.55 -2.03
C LEU A 513 -5.11 24.75 -2.04
N SER A 514 -3.82 24.58 -1.70
CA SER A 514 -2.92 25.71 -1.52
C SER A 514 -2.56 26.36 -2.86
N ASP A 515 -2.71 27.68 -2.94
CA ASP A 515 -2.33 28.54 -4.08
C ASP A 515 -0.79 28.67 -4.25
N LYS A 516 0.00 27.78 -3.65
CA LYS A 516 1.42 27.66 -4.02
C LYS A 516 1.43 27.08 -5.42
N LEU A 517 1.40 27.98 -6.43
CA LEU A 517 1.40 27.65 -7.86
C LEU A 517 2.22 26.37 -8.10
N PRO A 518 1.56 25.24 -8.41
CA PRO A 518 2.30 24.08 -8.88
C PRO A 518 3.04 24.48 -10.16
N ASP A 519 4.15 23.83 -10.48
CA ASP A 519 4.97 24.10 -11.68
C ASP A 519 4.16 24.10 -13.00
N SER A 520 2.92 23.57 -12.98
CA SER A 520 1.96 23.49 -14.09
C SER A 520 0.90 24.61 -14.18
N GLY A 521 0.79 25.50 -13.18
CA GLY A 521 -0.16 26.63 -13.17
C GLY A 521 -1.66 26.27 -13.09
N THR A 522 -2.01 25.00 -12.84
CA THR A 522 -3.42 24.54 -12.72
C THR A 522 -3.79 24.39 -11.25
N THR A 523 -4.94 24.94 -10.81
CA THR A 523 -5.44 24.76 -9.44
C THR A 523 -6.36 23.55 -9.30
N PHE A 524 -6.60 23.07 -8.07
CA PHE A 524 -7.57 22.00 -7.84
C PHE A 524 -8.98 22.41 -8.29
N ASP A 525 -9.37 23.66 -8.05
CA ASP A 525 -10.63 24.23 -8.54
C ASP A 525 -10.76 24.15 -10.07
N ASP A 526 -9.66 24.36 -10.81
CA ASP A 526 -9.65 24.26 -12.28
C ASP A 526 -9.80 22.81 -12.75
N VAL A 527 -9.25 21.84 -12.01
CA VAL A 527 -9.45 20.41 -12.28
C VAL A 527 -10.92 20.05 -12.08
N ILE A 528 -11.54 20.47 -10.97
CA ILE A 528 -12.96 20.22 -10.70
C ILE A 528 -13.83 20.87 -11.79
N ARG A 529 -13.55 22.11 -12.21
CA ARG A 529 -14.26 22.72 -13.35
C ARG A 529 -14.10 21.94 -14.64
N SER A 530 -12.88 21.50 -14.93
CA SER A 530 -12.61 20.68 -16.13
C SER A 530 -13.41 19.37 -16.12
N ILE A 531 -13.58 18.74 -14.94
CA ILE A 531 -14.43 17.56 -14.78
C ILE A 531 -15.91 17.90 -15.08
N LEU A 532 -16.41 19.00 -14.50
CA LEU A 532 -17.79 19.44 -14.71
C LEU A 532 -18.07 19.84 -16.16
N ASP A 533 -17.09 20.39 -16.86
CA ASP A 533 -17.19 20.76 -18.28
C ASP A 533 -17.17 19.53 -19.19
N TYR A 534 -16.34 18.54 -18.84
CA TYR A 534 -16.20 17.30 -19.61
C TYR A 534 -17.37 16.31 -19.40
N CYS A 535 -17.91 16.23 -18.17
CA CYS A 535 -19.05 15.36 -17.83
C CYS A 535 -20.28 16.20 -17.41
N PRO A 536 -21.19 16.58 -18.34
CA PRO A 536 -22.30 17.48 -18.02
C PRO A 536 -23.26 16.97 -16.94
N GLN A 537 -23.44 15.64 -16.85
CA GLN A 537 -24.36 14.98 -15.91
C GLN A 537 -23.72 14.69 -14.54
N ILE A 538 -22.40 14.89 -14.39
CA ILE A 538 -21.71 14.60 -13.13
C ILE A 538 -22.07 15.66 -12.08
N ARG A 539 -22.27 15.21 -10.85
CA ARG A 539 -22.37 16.07 -9.67
C ARG A 539 -21.23 15.74 -8.71
N ILE A 540 -20.63 16.74 -8.10
CA ILE A 540 -19.44 16.58 -7.27
C ILE A 540 -19.73 17.08 -5.85
N ILE A 541 -19.44 16.24 -4.87
CA ILE A 541 -19.46 16.62 -3.46
C ILE A 541 -18.03 16.58 -2.96
N LEU A 542 -17.52 17.71 -2.50
CA LEU A 542 -16.16 17.83 -1.96
C LEU A 542 -16.27 17.94 -0.45
N THR A 543 -15.47 17.22 0.33
CA THR A 543 -15.46 17.38 1.80
C THR A 543 -14.11 17.89 2.28
N ALA A 544 -14.11 18.73 3.31
CA ALA A 544 -12.91 19.29 3.91
C ALA A 544 -13.16 19.67 5.37
N ARG A 545 -12.09 19.90 6.14
CA ARG A 545 -12.20 20.35 7.55
C ARG A 545 -12.19 21.87 7.71
N SER A 546 -11.61 22.58 6.76
CA SER A 546 -11.49 24.03 6.76
C SER A 546 -12.15 24.63 5.53
N VAL A 547 -12.56 25.89 5.63
CA VAL A 547 -13.13 26.64 4.50
C VAL A 547 -12.10 26.68 3.36
N PRO A 548 -12.42 26.15 2.17
CA PRO A 548 -11.50 26.13 1.04
C PRO A 548 -11.44 27.51 0.37
N VAL A 549 -10.29 27.82 -0.24
CA VAL A 549 -10.19 28.93 -1.19
C VAL A 549 -10.74 28.43 -2.53
N SER A 550 -12.06 28.45 -2.67
CA SER A 550 -12.77 27.87 -3.82
C SER A 550 -13.88 28.79 -4.29
N ARG A 551 -14.23 28.71 -5.58
CA ARG A 551 -15.41 29.41 -6.14
C ARG A 551 -16.70 28.61 -5.98
N PHE A 552 -16.61 27.34 -5.56
CA PHE A 552 -17.77 26.51 -5.32
C PHE A 552 -18.42 26.84 -3.97
N PRO A 553 -19.76 26.76 -3.86
CA PRO A 553 -20.45 27.00 -2.61
C PRO A 553 -20.12 25.93 -1.57
N TYR A 554 -20.32 26.25 -0.28
CA TYR A 554 -20.07 25.32 0.82
C TYR A 554 -21.21 25.30 1.84
N VAL A 555 -21.35 24.15 2.51
CA VAL A 555 -22.25 23.92 3.65
C VAL A 555 -21.40 23.43 4.82
N THR A 556 -21.58 24.01 6.01
CA THR A 556 -20.83 23.61 7.21
C THR A 556 -21.69 22.75 8.12
N LEU A 557 -21.20 21.56 8.45
CA LEU A 557 -21.80 20.70 9.46
C LEU A 557 -21.38 21.17 10.86
N LYS A 558 -22.36 21.21 11.75
CA LYS A 558 -22.16 21.47 13.18
C LYS A 558 -22.65 20.29 14.01
N ALA A 559 -22.28 20.27 15.28
CA ALA A 559 -22.89 19.38 16.25
C ALA A 559 -24.42 19.55 16.23
N LEU A 560 -25.15 18.46 16.48
CA LEU A 560 -26.61 18.47 16.46
C LEU A 560 -27.14 19.33 17.60
N GLU A 561 -28.00 20.29 17.27
CA GLU A 561 -28.72 21.08 18.26
C GLU A 561 -29.82 20.25 18.92
N LEU A 562 -30.36 20.72 20.05
CA LEU A 562 -31.42 20.01 20.78
C LEU A 562 -32.60 19.51 19.91
N PRO A 563 -33.13 20.29 18.94
CA PRO A 563 -34.19 19.80 18.05
C PRO A 563 -33.73 18.65 17.14
N ASP A 564 -32.49 18.71 16.66
CA ASP A 564 -31.91 17.64 15.85
C ASP A 564 -31.64 16.40 16.70
N VAL A 565 -31.12 16.55 17.93
CA VAL A 565 -30.95 15.40 18.85
C VAL A 565 -32.30 14.74 19.15
N ARG A 566 -33.34 15.53 19.41
CA ARG A 566 -34.69 14.99 19.59
C ARG A 566 -35.14 14.17 18.38
N THR A 567 -34.93 14.72 17.19
CA THR A 567 -35.30 14.07 15.92
C THR A 567 -34.46 12.80 15.68
N TYR A 568 -33.17 12.86 15.99
CA TYR A 568 -32.23 11.75 15.92
C TYR A 568 -32.72 10.60 16.80
N VAL A 569 -32.95 10.88 18.09
CA VAL A 569 -33.42 9.89 19.07
C VAL A 569 -34.79 9.35 18.69
N LEU A 570 -35.72 10.19 18.22
CA LEU A 570 -37.06 9.74 17.83
C LEU A 570 -37.02 8.69 16.72
N HIS A 571 -36.10 8.81 15.76
CA HIS A 571 -35.99 7.96 14.58
C HIS A 571 -34.88 6.90 14.67
N HIS A 572 -34.12 6.87 15.76
CA HIS A 572 -33.07 5.88 15.99
C HIS A 572 -33.68 4.53 16.37
N ARG A 573 -33.11 3.42 15.88
CA ARG A 573 -33.58 2.04 16.11
C ARG A 573 -33.77 1.68 17.59
N GLN A 574 -32.96 2.28 18.45
CA GLN A 574 -32.98 2.08 19.91
C GLN A 574 -33.52 3.29 20.68
N GLY A 575 -33.96 4.31 19.96
CA GLY A 575 -34.61 5.48 20.54
C GLY A 575 -36.13 5.32 20.56
N GLY A 576 -36.84 6.35 20.10
CA GLY A 576 -38.29 6.41 20.04
C GLY A 576 -38.92 7.43 20.99
N GLU A 577 -40.25 7.50 21.02
CA GLU A 577 -40.99 8.56 21.71
C GLU A 577 -40.65 8.70 23.20
N LYS A 578 -40.37 7.58 23.88
CA LYS A 578 -40.01 7.56 25.31
C LYS A 578 -38.72 8.32 25.60
N LEU A 579 -37.74 8.25 24.69
CA LEU A 579 -36.43 8.90 24.85
C LEU A 579 -36.37 10.26 24.13
N ALA A 580 -37.37 10.60 23.31
CA ALA A 580 -37.51 11.89 22.63
C ALA A 580 -38.26 12.97 23.47
N GLY A 581 -38.44 12.71 24.78
CA GLY A 581 -38.97 13.67 25.75
C GLY A 581 -37.93 14.73 26.14
N ALA A 582 -38.38 15.90 26.63
CA ALA A 582 -37.52 17.05 26.86
C ALA A 582 -36.34 16.76 27.81
N ASP A 583 -36.60 16.11 28.95
CA ASP A 583 -35.56 15.82 29.96
C ASP A 583 -34.53 14.78 29.49
N ALA A 584 -35.00 13.76 28.76
CA ALA A 584 -34.14 12.72 28.20
C ALA A 584 -33.25 13.26 27.08
N VAL A 585 -33.82 14.08 26.18
CA VAL A 585 -33.08 14.74 25.10
C VAL A 585 -32.04 15.71 25.66
N ASP A 586 -32.39 16.50 26.68
CA ASP A 586 -31.43 17.41 27.33
C ASP A 586 -30.27 16.66 27.98
N THR A 587 -30.56 15.52 28.62
CA THR A 587 -29.54 14.65 29.20
C THR A 587 -28.62 14.05 28.13
N LEU A 588 -29.21 13.50 27.06
CA LEU A 588 -28.47 12.92 25.94
C LEU A 588 -27.64 13.96 25.19
N TYR A 589 -28.17 15.17 24.99
CA TYR A 589 -27.45 16.28 24.37
C TYR A 589 -26.26 16.73 25.21
N ARG A 590 -26.44 16.94 26.52
CA ARG A 590 -25.33 17.35 27.42
C ARG A 590 -24.20 16.33 27.45
N ARG A 591 -24.52 15.04 27.37
CA ARG A 591 -23.53 13.94 27.43
C ARG A 591 -22.88 13.66 26.08
N SER A 592 -23.64 13.74 24.99
CA SER A 592 -23.13 13.50 23.63
C SER A 592 -22.44 14.72 23.02
N THR A 593 -22.69 15.92 23.59
CA THR A 593 -22.36 17.21 22.99
C THR A 593 -22.88 17.36 21.56
N GLY A 594 -24.00 16.69 21.23
CA GLY A 594 -24.59 16.71 19.89
C GLY A 594 -23.83 15.92 18.83
N LEU A 595 -22.86 15.08 19.20
CA LEU A 595 -22.11 14.23 18.26
C LEU A 595 -22.85 12.91 17.98
N PRO A 596 -23.21 12.58 16.73
CA PRO A 596 -23.90 11.33 16.39
C PRO A 596 -23.26 10.05 16.95
N PRO A 597 -21.93 9.81 16.84
CA PRO A 597 -21.32 8.58 17.38
C PRO A 597 -21.41 8.47 18.90
N HIS A 598 -21.55 9.59 19.62
CA HIS A 598 -21.79 9.58 21.06
C HIS A 598 -23.26 9.31 21.38
N LEU A 599 -24.18 9.85 20.58
CA LEU A 599 -25.60 9.54 20.70
C LEU A 599 -25.87 8.06 20.46
N ASP A 600 -25.25 7.45 19.44
CA ASP A 600 -25.41 6.02 19.17
C ASP A 600 -24.96 5.18 20.36
N ARG A 601 -23.78 5.47 20.91
CA ARG A 601 -23.26 4.78 22.10
C ARG A 601 -24.18 4.93 23.31
N LEU A 602 -24.65 6.13 23.60
CA LEU A 602 -25.57 6.37 24.71
C LEU A 602 -26.90 5.61 24.51
N LEU A 603 -27.45 5.63 23.30
CA LEU A 603 -28.68 4.92 22.97
C LEU A 603 -28.52 3.39 23.04
N GLU A 604 -27.34 2.87 22.71
CA GLU A 604 -27.00 1.45 22.88
C GLU A 604 -26.81 1.04 24.35
N SER A 605 -26.20 1.90 25.16
CA SER A 605 -26.08 1.67 26.61
C SER A 605 -27.44 1.66 27.30
N LEU A 606 -28.38 2.52 26.87
CA LEU A 606 -29.74 2.60 27.39
C LEU A 606 -30.59 1.33 27.16
N ARG A 607 -30.09 0.33 26.44
CA ARG A 607 -30.70 -1.02 26.42
C ARG A 607 -30.59 -1.74 27.75
N TYR A 608 -29.54 -1.43 28.51
CA TYR A 608 -29.10 -2.21 29.66
C TYR A 608 -29.19 -1.42 30.97
N VAL A 609 -29.24 -0.10 30.90
CA VAL A 609 -29.32 0.81 32.06
C VAL A 609 -30.37 1.89 31.86
N ASP A 610 -30.94 2.38 32.96
CA ASP A 610 -31.85 3.53 32.90
C ASP A 610 -31.10 4.84 32.62
N ILE A 611 -31.79 5.82 32.05
CA ILE A 611 -31.17 7.12 31.71
C ILE A 611 -30.64 7.88 32.93
N SER A 612 -31.23 7.64 34.11
CA SER A 612 -30.74 8.13 35.40
C SER A 612 -29.50 7.40 35.92
N GLU A 613 -29.25 6.19 35.40
CA GLU A 613 -28.13 5.30 35.79
C GLU A 613 -26.98 5.33 34.80
N LEU A 614 -27.08 6.10 33.71
CA LEU A 614 -25.91 6.52 32.93
C LEU A 614 -24.96 7.24 33.91
N GLY A 615 -24.04 6.54 34.54
CA GLY A 615 -23.19 7.09 35.60
C GLY A 615 -22.22 8.14 35.08
N ASP A 616 -21.67 8.96 35.97
CA ASP A 616 -20.50 9.82 35.69
C ASP A 616 -19.24 8.98 35.33
N SER A 617 -19.31 7.65 35.48
CA SER A 617 -18.22 6.71 35.23
C SER A 617 -17.82 6.58 33.76
N GLU A 618 -18.67 6.95 32.79
CA GLU A 618 -18.26 7.01 31.38
C GLU A 618 -17.38 8.24 31.08
N TYR A 619 -17.43 9.29 31.90
CA TYR A 619 -16.54 10.45 31.76
C TYR A 619 -15.07 10.14 32.13
N ASN A 620 -14.84 9.09 32.95
CA ASN A 620 -13.50 8.62 33.33
C ASN A 620 -12.92 7.54 32.40
N TRP A 621 -13.74 6.91 31.54
CA TRP A 621 -13.24 6.02 30.49
C TRP A 621 -12.51 6.78 29.39
N PHE A 622 -12.92 8.02 29.10
CA PHE A 622 -12.25 8.89 28.12
C PHE A 622 -10.82 9.35 28.51
N LYS A 623 -10.42 9.20 29.79
CA LYS A 623 -9.05 9.48 30.25
C LYS A 623 -8.14 8.25 30.33
N SER A 624 -8.71 7.04 30.31
CA SER A 624 -7.96 5.79 30.53
C SER A 624 -7.57 5.07 29.24
N PHE A 625 -8.10 5.49 28.09
CA PHE A 625 -7.59 5.13 26.77
C PHE A 625 -6.62 6.22 26.27
N SER A 626 -5.33 6.02 26.50
CA SER A 626 -4.30 6.73 25.75
C SER A 626 -4.31 6.20 24.31
N TRP A 627 -4.84 6.99 23.39
CA TRP A 627 -4.63 6.80 21.96
C TRP A 627 -3.13 6.71 21.65
N PRO A 628 -2.65 5.73 20.87
CA PRO A 628 -1.33 5.79 20.25
C PRO A 628 -1.41 6.62 18.96
N MET A 629 -1.85 7.88 19.06
CA MET A 629 -1.62 8.89 18.04
C MET A 629 -1.26 10.19 18.76
N GLN A 630 -0.10 10.74 18.44
CA GLN A 630 0.34 12.04 18.93
C GLN A 630 -0.71 13.09 18.55
N ILE A 631 -1.36 13.66 19.55
CA ILE A 631 -2.12 14.90 19.42
C ILE A 631 -1.12 15.98 18.94
N PRO A 632 -1.36 16.67 17.81
CA PRO A 632 -0.50 17.75 17.36
C PRO A 632 -0.32 18.81 18.46
N LEU A 633 0.89 19.33 18.60
CA LEU A 633 1.28 20.27 19.67
C LEU A 633 0.32 21.48 19.79
N GLN A 634 -0.35 21.86 18.70
CA GLN A 634 -1.33 22.93 18.63
C GLN A 634 -2.62 22.66 19.43
N LEU A 635 -3.04 21.40 19.58
CA LEU A 635 -4.20 21.00 20.41
C LEU A 635 -3.84 20.97 21.91
N LYS A 636 -2.57 20.72 22.24
CA LYS A 636 -2.08 20.76 23.63
C LYS A 636 -2.12 22.18 24.20
N THR A 637 -1.77 23.19 23.39
CA THR A 637 -1.82 24.60 23.78
C THR A 637 -3.24 25.14 23.96
N MET A 638 -4.25 24.53 23.33
CA MET A 638 -5.66 24.91 23.51
C MET A 638 -6.28 24.28 24.76
N LEU A 639 -5.85 23.06 25.13
CA LEU A 639 -6.29 22.39 26.36
C LEU A 639 -5.69 22.99 27.63
N ASP A 640 -4.49 23.59 27.56
CA ASP A 640 -3.85 24.25 28.71
C ASP A 640 -4.41 25.67 29.01
N ARG A 641 -5.43 26.13 28.27
CA ARG A 641 -6.06 27.46 28.44
C ARG A 641 -7.54 27.43 28.88
N TRP A 642 -8.07 26.28 29.30
CA TRP A 642 -9.42 26.15 29.87
C TRP A 642 -9.38 25.51 31.26
#